data_AF-A0A928R0N8-F1
#
_entry.id   AF-A0A928R0N8-F1
#
_cell.length_a   1.000
_cell.length_b   1.000
_cell.length_c   1.000
_cell.angle_alpha   90.00
_cell.angle_beta   90.00
_cell.angle_gamma   90.00
#
_symmetry.space_group_name_H-M   'P 1'
#
loop_
_entity.id
_entity.type
_entity.pdbx_description
1 polymer ?
#
loop_
_entity_poly.entity_id
_entity_poly.type
_entity_poly.pdbx_seq_one_letter_code
_entity_poly.pdbx_strand_id
1 'polypeptide(L)'
;MDVRKKEKRYGWALRTLLLSILLLCCLSGCGAKERSTATTLEQLREPGRIIGVGTGTGDDAAVREAFPEAEIRYLDDSFMGYSSVANGKLDAFVYGKKQMELAIRNGTKGVVLLDGAIGESNRVAVGISPVSPIPGLEEKLNEFIDASRVDGTLDDMYDRWVVRGDETMPEIDVPAQAPLRLRVATTGTTPPYTYYVGSELRGYDIELARRFAAYLGAELEFKIYDYNGSIAAAQSGDADCIMAEMFVTPERAEALPFSQPVFLVERGVAVRDTGAAAETSEAGEVRWQDYNGKRLGVLVGPLMEDTAAEFFPDSEIFLFSSYLDCATALTAGRIDAFLGDEPGMIAMHAENPAIDYIHETLTENNYAFAFRKDDPASAALCAELNEFLAACWADGTMDELAEIWLGKDETRQVVDMSGLTGTNGTIRVVTTSTDMPWSYIKDAKNVGYDIDLVVRFCRARGYQLELGDVDFSGRIPAVQSGKYDFSTDMNVTAERREQVLFSEPTSHGGIVLAVKSSDLAKTQAPRTESGVYTRLTDLEHARIGVTTGSVQALQAEERFPDAEFFYFSNNVDMLGALRADKIDAFADAEALTRYMMTENPDLTCLEERLSEGMKVGAVFPKTAEGQALCDQFSQFVREIRQNGVYDEIQDIWFGEDEARRVVPDLHDLPATNGTLRMAADTALVPFVYIKDGNPVGIDVDTVVRFCKEYGYGLEIVPMDFAGIIPAVVSGKVDFAGGGIAYTKERAESVLYSEPTYEGGSVVAVLKRSAAPEDGGLWASVKESFEKTFIREDRWKLFVSGVGTTLLITALSIIFGTLLGFGVFLLCRRGNPVANAVTRFCIWLVQGMPMVVLLMILYYIIFGKASVSGAAVSIIAFTLVFGASMFGMLRSGVGAVDRGQTEAAQALGYSDRRAFFRVVLPQALPHFLPAYMGEITATVKATAIVGYVAVQDLTKMSDIVRSRTYEAFFPLIATAVIYFILAALLTAVVRRITARLDWRRRGGSGLLKGVETHD
;
A
#
# COMPACT_ATOMS: atom_id res chain seq x y z
N MET A 1 37.83 22.47 -28.57
CA MET A 1 36.90 23.61 -28.72
C MET A 1 35.42 23.20 -28.69
N ASP A 2 35.09 21.90 -28.69
CA ASP A 2 33.73 21.40 -28.86
C ASP A 2 32.97 21.09 -27.54
N VAL A 3 33.67 21.03 -26.40
CA VAL A 3 33.07 20.71 -25.09
C VAL A 3 32.34 21.92 -24.48
N ARG A 4 32.86 23.14 -24.69
CA ARG A 4 32.22 24.38 -24.19
C ARG A 4 30.93 24.77 -24.93
N LYS A 5 30.68 24.22 -26.12
CA LYS A 5 29.43 24.44 -26.87
C LYS A 5 28.29 23.50 -26.43
N LYS A 6 28.60 22.32 -25.87
CA LYS A 6 27.58 21.39 -25.34
C LYS A 6 27.04 21.84 -23.97
N GLU A 7 27.87 22.30 -23.05
CA GLU A 7 27.42 22.78 -21.72
C GLU A 7 26.46 23.98 -21.79
N LYS A 8 26.67 24.90 -22.74
CA LYS A 8 25.77 26.05 -22.94
C LYS A 8 24.39 25.67 -23.51
N ARG A 9 24.27 24.54 -24.21
CA ARG A 9 23.01 24.07 -24.81
C ARG A 9 22.07 23.44 -23.79
N TYR A 10 22.61 22.72 -22.80
CA TYR A 10 21.82 22.12 -21.71
C TYR A 10 21.32 23.16 -20.70
N GLY A 11 22.13 24.18 -20.38
CA GLY A 11 21.69 25.27 -19.49
C GLY A 11 20.61 26.18 -20.10
N TRP A 12 20.55 26.28 -21.43
CA TRP A 12 19.49 27.02 -22.11
C TRP A 12 18.19 26.22 -22.14
N ALA A 13 18.24 24.93 -22.52
CA ALA A 13 17.07 24.04 -22.55
C ALA A 13 16.39 23.87 -21.19
N LEU A 14 17.16 23.81 -20.09
CA LEU A 14 16.61 23.71 -18.74
C LEU A 14 15.89 24.99 -18.30
N ARG A 15 16.37 26.16 -18.73
CA ARG A 15 15.73 27.46 -18.46
C ARG A 15 14.48 27.68 -19.30
N THR A 16 14.45 27.21 -20.56
CA THR A 16 13.25 27.26 -21.39
C THR A 16 12.16 26.31 -20.90
N LEU A 17 12.53 25.13 -20.40
CA LEU A 17 11.59 24.16 -19.80
C LEU A 17 10.96 24.71 -18.51
N LEU A 18 11.77 25.33 -17.64
CA LEU A 18 11.27 25.97 -16.41
C LEU A 18 10.36 27.18 -16.68
N LEU A 19 10.65 27.98 -17.71
CA LEU A 19 9.78 29.10 -18.10
C LEU A 19 8.48 28.66 -18.79
N SER A 20 8.46 27.52 -19.48
CA SER A 20 7.25 27.01 -20.12
C SER A 20 6.31 26.32 -19.12
N ILE A 21 6.85 25.69 -18.07
CA ILE A 21 6.07 25.17 -16.94
C ILE A 21 5.44 26.33 -16.14
N LEU A 22 6.16 27.43 -15.93
CA LEU A 22 5.63 28.64 -15.27
C LEU A 22 4.56 29.38 -16.11
N LEU A 23 4.61 29.29 -17.44
CA LEU A 23 3.59 29.90 -18.31
C LEU A 23 2.33 29.04 -18.43
N LEU A 24 2.42 27.71 -18.33
CA LEU A 24 1.26 26.83 -18.34
C LEU A 24 0.42 26.94 -17.05
N CYS A 25 1.04 27.23 -15.91
CA CYS A 25 0.32 27.44 -14.64
C CYS A 25 -0.48 28.77 -14.57
N CYS A 26 -0.33 29.68 -15.53
CA CYS A 26 -0.97 31.01 -15.49
C CYS A 26 -2.23 31.15 -16.38
N LEU A 27 -2.65 30.12 -17.11
CA LEU A 27 -3.71 30.24 -18.14
C LEU A 27 -4.98 29.39 -17.90
N SER A 28 -5.10 28.67 -16.79
CA SER A 28 -6.27 27.82 -16.48
C SER A 28 -7.35 28.47 -15.60
N GLY A 29 -7.33 29.80 -15.43
CA GLY A 29 -8.33 30.52 -14.64
C GLY A 29 -9.17 31.49 -15.47
N CYS A 30 -10.24 31.04 -16.12
CA CYS A 30 -11.29 31.92 -16.66
C CYS A 30 -12.65 31.21 -16.83
N GLY A 31 -13.49 31.32 -15.78
CA GLY A 31 -14.93 31.63 -15.83
C GLY A 31 -15.90 30.72 -16.60
N ALA A 32 -16.53 29.76 -15.92
CA ALA A 32 -17.88 29.29 -16.26
C ALA A 32 -18.92 30.09 -15.45
N LYS A 33 -19.88 30.72 -16.13
CA LYS A 33 -21.06 31.34 -15.50
C LYS A 33 -21.97 30.23 -14.96
N GLU A 34 -22.28 30.27 -13.66
CA GLU A 34 -23.32 29.43 -13.06
C GLU A 34 -24.66 29.62 -13.79
N ARG A 35 -25.25 28.52 -14.26
CA ARG A 35 -26.60 28.49 -14.85
C ARG A 35 -27.61 28.22 -13.74
N SER A 36 -28.73 28.96 -13.72
CA SER A 36 -29.76 28.83 -12.68
C SER A 36 -30.54 27.53 -12.83
N THR A 37 -30.70 26.75 -11.76
CA THR A 37 -31.38 25.44 -11.77
C THR A 37 -32.84 25.53 -12.25
N ALA A 38 -33.23 24.61 -13.14
CA ALA A 38 -34.61 24.51 -13.62
C ALA A 38 -35.49 23.76 -12.61
N THR A 39 -36.69 24.27 -12.39
CA THR A 39 -37.71 23.77 -11.44
C THR A 39 -39.07 23.55 -12.10
N THR A 40 -39.20 23.88 -13.40
CA THR A 40 -40.38 23.58 -14.22
C THR A 40 -39.99 23.18 -15.64
N LEU A 41 -40.90 22.53 -16.37
CA LEU A 41 -40.67 22.14 -17.77
C LEU A 41 -40.48 23.36 -18.68
N GLU A 42 -41.12 24.50 -18.40
CA GLU A 42 -40.94 25.73 -19.18
C GLU A 42 -39.52 26.28 -19.08
N GLN A 43 -38.87 26.17 -17.92
CA GLN A 43 -37.48 26.65 -17.72
C GLN A 43 -36.46 25.80 -18.48
N LEU A 44 -36.80 24.54 -18.80
CA LEU A 44 -35.99 23.66 -19.64
C LEU A 44 -36.08 24.00 -21.14
N ARG A 45 -37.01 24.88 -21.55
CA ARG A 45 -37.11 25.39 -22.94
C ARG A 45 -36.23 26.60 -23.20
N GLU A 46 -35.54 27.12 -22.18
CA GLU A 46 -34.61 28.24 -22.32
C GLU A 46 -33.37 27.83 -23.15
N PRO A 47 -32.82 28.73 -23.99
CA PRO A 47 -31.66 28.40 -24.83
C PRO A 47 -30.44 28.02 -24.00
N GLY A 48 -29.77 26.93 -24.38
CA GLY A 48 -28.50 26.50 -23.78
C GLY A 48 -28.63 25.60 -22.55
N ARG A 49 -29.82 25.05 -22.29
CA ARG A 49 -30.04 23.96 -21.31
C ARG A 49 -29.43 22.66 -21.81
N ILE A 50 -28.86 21.85 -20.92
CA ILE A 50 -28.26 20.56 -21.24
C ILE A 50 -29.14 19.45 -20.65
N ILE A 51 -29.77 18.65 -21.51
CA ILE A 51 -30.68 17.59 -21.10
C ILE A 51 -30.07 16.23 -21.44
N GLY A 52 -29.98 15.37 -20.43
CA GLY A 52 -29.54 13.99 -20.60
C GLY A 52 -30.66 13.06 -21.03
N VAL A 53 -30.35 12.11 -21.90
CA VAL A 53 -31.24 11.01 -22.32
C VAL A 53 -30.46 9.72 -22.45
N GLY A 54 -31.09 8.59 -22.14
CA GLY A 54 -30.48 7.26 -22.28
C GLY A 54 -30.15 6.92 -23.74
N THR A 55 -28.93 6.44 -24.00
CA THR A 55 -28.48 6.01 -25.33
C THR A 55 -29.39 4.88 -25.84
N GLY A 56 -29.99 5.05 -27.01
CA GLY A 56 -30.88 4.05 -27.61
C GLY A 56 -32.30 3.99 -27.03
N THR A 57 -32.73 4.98 -26.24
CA THR A 57 -34.13 5.10 -25.80
C THR A 57 -34.98 5.87 -26.83
N GLY A 58 -36.31 5.72 -26.78
CA GLY A 58 -37.24 6.54 -27.55
C GLY A 58 -37.35 8.00 -27.06
N ASP A 59 -36.56 8.38 -26.06
CA ASP A 59 -36.69 9.63 -25.33
C ASP A 59 -36.05 10.82 -26.08
N ASP A 60 -35.07 10.57 -26.94
CA ASP A 60 -34.39 11.61 -27.73
C ASP A 60 -35.38 12.39 -28.62
N ALA A 61 -36.27 11.69 -29.34
CA ALA A 61 -37.28 12.34 -30.18
C ALA A 61 -38.23 13.22 -29.36
N ALA A 62 -38.67 12.73 -28.20
CA ALA A 62 -39.57 13.46 -27.30
C ALA A 62 -38.88 14.67 -26.65
N VAL A 63 -37.59 14.56 -26.31
CA VAL A 63 -36.79 15.67 -25.78
C VAL A 63 -36.53 16.73 -26.85
N ARG A 64 -36.21 16.33 -28.09
CA ARG A 64 -36.05 17.26 -29.23
C ARG A 64 -37.33 18.01 -29.57
N GLU A 65 -38.49 17.37 -29.43
CA GLU A 65 -39.79 18.00 -29.64
C GLU A 65 -40.17 18.92 -28.47
N ALA A 66 -39.99 18.47 -27.22
CA ALA A 66 -40.37 19.23 -26.03
C ALA A 66 -39.42 20.41 -25.73
N PHE A 67 -38.13 20.27 -26.10
CA PHE A 67 -37.05 21.20 -25.78
C PHE A 67 -36.11 21.42 -27.00
N PRO A 68 -36.59 22.08 -28.07
CA PRO A 68 -35.86 22.18 -29.34
C PRO A 68 -34.54 22.96 -29.27
N GLU A 69 -34.38 23.83 -28.27
CA GLU A 69 -33.20 24.69 -28.06
C GLU A 69 -32.22 24.14 -27.01
N ALA A 70 -32.47 22.92 -26.51
CA ALA A 70 -31.60 22.25 -25.54
C ALA A 70 -30.46 21.46 -26.22
N GLU A 71 -29.29 21.48 -25.60
CA GLU A 71 -28.19 20.58 -25.92
C GLU A 71 -28.49 19.19 -25.34
N ILE A 72 -28.50 18.16 -26.20
CA ILE A 72 -28.80 16.80 -25.80
C ILE A 72 -27.52 16.02 -25.54
N ARG A 73 -27.45 15.35 -24.38
CA ARG A 73 -26.35 14.44 -24.03
C ARG A 73 -26.86 13.03 -23.84
N TYR A 74 -26.21 12.10 -24.54
CA TYR A 74 -26.53 10.68 -24.47
C TYR A 74 -25.75 10.04 -23.32
N LEU A 75 -26.44 9.22 -22.53
CA LEU A 75 -25.89 8.55 -21.36
C LEU A 75 -26.16 7.05 -21.47
N ASP A 76 -25.14 6.24 -21.22
CA ASP A 76 -25.24 4.79 -21.40
C ASP A 76 -25.96 4.08 -20.23
N ASP A 77 -26.16 4.79 -19.10
CA ASP A 77 -26.90 4.28 -17.95
C ASP A 77 -27.71 5.37 -17.23
N SER A 78 -28.79 4.95 -16.56
CA SER A 78 -29.71 5.84 -15.82
C SER A 78 -29.12 6.43 -14.54
N PHE A 79 -28.20 5.72 -13.85
CA PHE A 79 -27.47 6.24 -12.69
C PHE A 79 -26.61 7.45 -13.06
N MET A 80 -25.93 7.38 -14.21
CA MET A 80 -25.17 8.49 -14.77
C MET A 80 -26.07 9.71 -15.03
N GLY A 81 -27.34 9.50 -15.38
CA GLY A 81 -28.36 10.53 -15.51
C GLY A 81 -28.65 11.25 -14.20
N TYR A 82 -29.02 10.51 -13.15
CA TYR A 82 -29.32 11.08 -11.84
C TYR A 82 -28.12 11.81 -11.23
N SER A 83 -26.95 11.17 -11.26
CA SER A 83 -25.72 11.76 -10.74
C SER A 83 -25.32 13.02 -11.51
N SER A 84 -25.46 13.04 -12.84
CA SER A 84 -25.12 14.22 -13.63
C SER A 84 -26.05 15.41 -13.39
N VAL A 85 -27.33 15.18 -13.08
CA VAL A 85 -28.27 16.23 -12.66
C VAL A 85 -27.98 16.69 -11.24
N ALA A 86 -27.80 15.76 -10.29
CA ALA A 86 -27.45 16.06 -8.90
C ALA A 86 -26.15 16.86 -8.78
N ASN A 87 -25.22 16.67 -9.72
CA ASN A 87 -23.93 17.38 -9.77
C ASN A 87 -23.93 18.60 -10.71
N GLY A 88 -25.01 18.86 -11.47
CA GLY A 88 -25.14 20.02 -12.36
C GLY A 88 -24.36 19.95 -13.65
N LYS A 89 -23.89 18.76 -14.01
CA LYS A 89 -23.37 18.48 -15.35
C LYS A 89 -24.51 18.50 -16.37
N LEU A 90 -25.74 18.24 -15.94
CA LEU A 90 -26.99 18.36 -16.70
C LEU A 90 -27.98 19.28 -15.98
N ASP A 91 -28.77 20.01 -16.75
CA ASP A 91 -29.90 20.79 -16.24
C ASP A 91 -31.12 19.89 -15.94
N ALA A 92 -31.30 18.81 -16.71
CA ALA A 92 -32.31 17.79 -16.48
C ALA A 92 -31.90 16.44 -17.07
N PHE A 93 -32.52 15.37 -16.56
CA PHE A 93 -32.42 14.03 -17.10
C PHE A 93 -33.83 13.50 -17.41
N VAL A 94 -34.00 12.92 -18.59
CA VAL A 94 -35.27 12.33 -19.03
C VAL A 94 -35.13 10.82 -19.15
N TYR A 95 -36.07 10.11 -18.51
CA TYR A 95 -36.10 8.66 -18.38
C TYR A 95 -37.51 8.21 -17.96
N GLY A 96 -37.74 6.91 -17.76
CA GLY A 96 -39.04 6.40 -17.34
C GLY A 96 -39.43 6.89 -15.94
N LYS A 97 -40.59 7.55 -15.85
CA LYS A 97 -41.06 8.26 -14.66
C LYS A 97 -41.17 7.38 -13.42
N LYS A 98 -41.71 6.17 -13.57
CA LYS A 98 -41.87 5.22 -12.46
C LYS A 98 -40.53 4.69 -11.96
N GLN A 99 -39.55 4.51 -12.85
CA GLN A 99 -38.18 4.15 -12.46
C GLN A 99 -37.50 5.29 -11.71
N MET A 100 -37.72 6.54 -12.13
CA MET A 100 -37.23 7.70 -11.37
C MET A 100 -37.88 7.79 -9.99
N GLU A 101 -39.20 7.61 -9.89
CA GLU A 101 -39.91 7.61 -8.60
C GLU A 101 -39.39 6.51 -7.67
N LEU A 102 -39.13 5.32 -8.21
CA LEU A 102 -38.58 4.19 -7.45
C LEU A 102 -37.12 4.45 -7.04
N ALA A 103 -36.28 4.95 -7.94
CA ALA A 103 -34.89 5.29 -7.64
C ALA A 103 -34.79 6.36 -6.54
N ILE A 104 -35.60 7.42 -6.63
CA ILE A 104 -35.68 8.47 -5.60
C ILE A 104 -36.18 7.88 -4.27
N ARG A 105 -37.20 7.00 -4.29
CA ARG A 105 -37.68 6.31 -3.08
C ARG A 105 -36.62 5.41 -2.45
N ASN A 106 -35.81 4.75 -3.27
CA ASN A 106 -34.78 3.80 -2.85
C ASN A 106 -33.44 4.46 -2.52
N GLY A 107 -33.38 5.79 -2.43
CA GLY A 107 -32.21 6.50 -1.88
C GLY A 107 -31.42 7.34 -2.86
N THR A 108 -31.84 7.48 -4.12
CA THR A 108 -31.22 8.44 -5.05
C THR A 108 -31.46 9.88 -4.57
N LYS A 109 -30.40 10.52 -4.05
CA LYS A 109 -30.42 11.88 -3.48
C LYS A 109 -30.02 12.95 -4.50
N GLY A 110 -30.42 14.20 -4.26
CA GLY A 110 -29.96 15.38 -5.02
C GLY A 110 -30.73 15.66 -6.31
N VAL A 111 -31.79 14.90 -6.61
CA VAL A 111 -32.70 15.12 -7.73
C VAL A 111 -34.16 15.07 -7.28
N VAL A 112 -35.00 15.88 -7.91
CA VAL A 112 -36.47 15.87 -7.75
C VAL A 112 -37.13 15.69 -9.11
N LEU A 113 -38.27 15.01 -9.12
CA LEU A 113 -39.06 14.81 -10.32
C LEU A 113 -39.98 16.02 -10.53
N LEU A 114 -39.99 16.56 -11.75
CA LEU A 114 -40.95 17.60 -12.12
C LEU A 114 -42.37 17.04 -12.27
N ASP A 115 -43.36 17.84 -11.87
CA ASP A 115 -44.77 17.53 -12.11
C ASP A 115 -45.09 17.54 -13.61
N GLY A 116 -45.54 16.41 -14.14
CA GLY A 116 -45.89 16.21 -15.54
C GLY A 116 -45.08 15.10 -16.23
N ALA A 117 -45.40 14.83 -17.49
CA ALA A 117 -44.64 13.92 -18.36
C ALA A 117 -44.46 14.57 -19.73
N ILE A 118 -43.44 14.16 -20.48
CA ILE A 118 -43.16 14.73 -21.81
C ILE A 118 -43.37 13.71 -22.95
N GLY A 119 -44.03 14.16 -24.02
CA GLY A 119 -44.36 13.34 -25.20
C GLY A 119 -45.39 12.22 -24.91
N GLU A 120 -45.70 11.41 -25.92
CA GLU A 120 -46.53 10.21 -25.75
C GLU A 120 -45.78 9.10 -25.01
N SER A 121 -46.44 8.37 -24.10
CA SER A 121 -45.80 7.32 -23.30
C SER A 121 -45.03 6.31 -24.16
N ASN A 122 -43.83 5.94 -23.71
CA ASN A 122 -43.02 4.90 -24.34
C ASN A 122 -43.78 3.57 -24.33
N ARG A 123 -43.83 2.91 -25.48
CA ARG A 123 -44.43 1.59 -25.63
C ARG A 123 -43.35 0.55 -25.37
N VAL A 124 -43.47 -0.22 -24.29
CA VAL A 124 -42.63 -1.38 -24.04
C VAL A 124 -43.33 -2.61 -24.60
N ALA A 125 -42.66 -3.33 -25.48
CA ALA A 125 -43.18 -4.51 -26.14
C ALA A 125 -42.09 -5.60 -26.21
N VAL A 126 -42.49 -6.83 -26.48
CA VAL A 126 -41.56 -7.92 -26.68
C VAL A 126 -41.02 -7.85 -28.10
N GLY A 127 -39.70 -7.84 -28.24
CA GLY A 127 -39.04 -7.95 -29.54
C GLY A 127 -39.09 -9.40 -30.03
N ILE A 128 -39.46 -9.63 -31.29
CA ILE A 128 -39.66 -10.99 -31.83
C ILE A 128 -38.59 -11.26 -32.87
N SER A 129 -37.94 -12.43 -32.81
CA SER A 129 -36.99 -12.83 -33.84
C SER A 129 -37.70 -13.06 -35.18
N PRO A 130 -37.25 -12.42 -36.28
CA PRO A 130 -37.82 -12.64 -37.61
C PRO A 130 -37.50 -14.04 -38.16
N VAL A 131 -36.60 -14.79 -37.51
CA VAL A 131 -36.14 -16.12 -37.93
C VAL A 131 -36.43 -17.20 -36.88
N SER A 132 -37.32 -16.94 -35.92
CA SER A 132 -37.67 -17.94 -34.91
C SER A 132 -38.26 -19.21 -35.55
N PRO A 133 -37.82 -20.41 -35.14
CA PRO A 133 -38.41 -21.66 -35.58
C PRO A 133 -39.81 -21.93 -35.00
N ILE A 134 -40.30 -21.10 -34.06
CA ILE A 134 -41.61 -21.28 -33.43
C ILE A 134 -42.73 -20.75 -34.36
N PRO A 135 -43.61 -21.61 -34.90
CA PRO A 135 -44.63 -21.16 -35.85
C PRO A 135 -45.66 -20.23 -35.18
N GLY A 136 -45.88 -19.07 -35.79
CA GLY A 136 -46.86 -18.08 -35.33
C GLY A 136 -46.50 -17.45 -33.98
N LEU A 137 -45.20 -17.31 -33.65
CA LEU A 137 -44.75 -16.79 -32.36
C LEU A 137 -45.36 -15.41 -32.02
N GLU A 138 -45.43 -14.50 -33.00
CA GLU A 138 -46.05 -13.18 -32.83
C GLU A 138 -47.54 -13.26 -32.50
N GLU A 139 -48.31 -14.06 -33.26
CA GLU A 139 -49.75 -14.24 -33.03
C GLU A 139 -50.01 -14.84 -31.64
N LYS A 140 -49.28 -15.90 -31.28
CA LYS A 140 -49.41 -16.56 -29.98
C LYS A 140 -49.03 -15.67 -28.81
N LEU A 141 -48.00 -14.83 -28.98
CA LEU A 141 -47.58 -13.88 -27.97
C LEU A 141 -48.60 -12.76 -27.79
N ASN A 142 -49.18 -12.27 -28.88
CA ASN A 142 -50.25 -11.27 -28.82
C ASN A 142 -51.53 -11.85 -28.19
N GLU A 143 -51.92 -13.08 -28.54
CA GLU A 143 -53.04 -13.80 -27.90
C GLU A 143 -52.82 -13.99 -26.40
N PHE A 144 -51.60 -14.34 -25.99
CA PHE A 144 -51.23 -14.42 -24.57
C PHE A 144 -51.34 -13.07 -23.87
N ILE A 145 -50.80 -12.00 -24.46
CA ILE A 145 -50.88 -10.64 -23.90
C ILE A 145 -52.35 -10.19 -23.80
N ASP A 146 -53.21 -10.51 -24.77
CA ASP A 146 -54.64 -10.21 -24.72
C ASP A 146 -55.34 -10.96 -23.60
N ALA A 147 -55.10 -12.27 -23.49
CA ALA A 147 -55.67 -13.10 -22.43
C ALA A 147 -55.24 -12.61 -21.04
N SER A 148 -53.95 -12.33 -20.86
CA SER A 148 -53.38 -11.82 -19.60
C SER A 148 -53.79 -10.39 -19.27
N ARG A 149 -54.26 -9.61 -20.25
CA ARG A 149 -54.86 -8.29 -20.01
C ARG A 149 -56.32 -8.43 -19.57
N VAL A 150 -57.07 -9.36 -20.17
CA VAL A 150 -58.49 -9.60 -19.83
C VAL A 150 -58.65 -10.22 -18.44
N ASP A 151 -57.76 -11.12 -18.04
CA ASP A 151 -57.80 -11.77 -16.72
C ASP A 151 -57.13 -10.94 -15.60
N GLY A 152 -56.55 -9.78 -15.94
CA GLY A 152 -55.92 -8.85 -15.00
C GLY A 152 -54.49 -9.23 -14.59
N THR A 153 -53.91 -10.30 -15.14
CA THR A 153 -52.55 -10.76 -14.81
C THR A 153 -51.50 -9.70 -15.12
N LEU A 154 -51.57 -9.03 -16.28
CA LEU A 154 -50.59 -8.00 -16.64
C LEU A 154 -50.66 -6.77 -15.73
N ASP A 155 -51.86 -6.39 -15.31
CA ASP A 155 -52.07 -5.26 -14.41
C ASP A 155 -51.58 -5.58 -12.98
N ASP A 156 -51.84 -6.80 -12.49
CA ASP A 156 -51.29 -7.28 -11.21
C ASP A 156 -49.76 -7.35 -11.23
N MET A 157 -49.19 -7.93 -12.29
CA MET A 157 -47.73 -7.99 -12.45
C MET A 157 -47.12 -6.59 -12.46
N TYR A 158 -47.72 -5.66 -13.20
CA TYR A 158 -47.20 -4.31 -13.32
C TYR A 158 -47.30 -3.56 -11.99
N ASP A 159 -48.43 -3.69 -11.30
CA ASP A 159 -48.60 -3.07 -9.98
C ASP A 159 -47.63 -3.67 -8.94
N ARG A 160 -47.43 -5.00 -8.91
CA ARG A 160 -46.48 -5.65 -8.01
C ARG A 160 -45.04 -5.23 -8.29
N TRP A 161 -44.54 -5.51 -9.49
CA TRP A 161 -43.12 -5.31 -9.81
C TRP A 161 -42.75 -3.84 -9.94
N VAL A 162 -43.60 -3.04 -10.59
CA VAL A 162 -43.22 -1.68 -11.02
C VAL A 162 -43.76 -0.60 -10.07
N VAL A 163 -44.96 -0.78 -9.51
CA VAL A 163 -45.58 0.26 -8.65
C VAL A 163 -45.29 0.05 -7.17
N ARG A 164 -45.45 -1.19 -6.67
CA ARG A 164 -45.27 -1.54 -5.26
C ARG A 164 -43.85 -1.97 -4.91
N GLY A 165 -43.06 -2.41 -5.89
CA GLY A 165 -41.71 -2.95 -5.67
C GLY A 165 -41.75 -4.28 -4.89
N ASP A 166 -42.79 -5.08 -5.07
CA ASP A 166 -42.91 -6.41 -4.49
C ASP A 166 -42.11 -7.41 -5.35
N GLU A 167 -40.92 -7.76 -4.88
CA GLU A 167 -39.96 -8.61 -5.60
C GLU A 167 -40.26 -10.11 -5.51
N THR A 168 -41.44 -10.47 -5.00
CA THR A 168 -41.84 -11.86 -4.81
C THR A 168 -42.19 -12.51 -6.16
N MET A 169 -41.40 -13.52 -6.55
CA MET A 169 -41.66 -14.30 -7.76
C MET A 169 -42.73 -15.36 -7.51
N PRO A 170 -43.83 -15.41 -8.28
CA PRO A 170 -44.82 -16.47 -8.14
C PRO A 170 -44.29 -17.79 -8.68
N GLU A 171 -44.74 -18.90 -8.08
CA GLU A 171 -44.50 -20.24 -8.62
C GLU A 171 -45.27 -20.40 -9.94
N ILE A 172 -44.53 -20.54 -11.05
CA ILE A 172 -45.06 -20.78 -12.38
C ILE A 172 -44.48 -22.09 -12.89
N ASP A 173 -45.34 -23.08 -13.11
CA ASP A 173 -44.94 -24.40 -13.60
C ASP A 173 -44.60 -24.32 -15.09
N VAL A 174 -43.31 -24.37 -15.41
CA VAL A 174 -42.80 -24.40 -16.79
C VAL A 174 -42.22 -25.80 -17.06
N PRO A 175 -42.60 -26.45 -18.17
CA PRO A 175 -42.08 -27.78 -18.49
C PRO A 175 -40.55 -27.82 -18.59
N ALA A 176 -39.91 -28.66 -17.77
CA ALA A 176 -38.45 -28.83 -17.78
C ALA A 176 -37.91 -29.49 -19.07
N GLN A 177 -38.76 -30.23 -19.79
CA GLN A 177 -38.47 -30.81 -21.11
C GLN A 177 -39.75 -30.77 -21.94
N ALA A 178 -39.71 -30.09 -23.09
CA ALA A 178 -40.83 -29.97 -24.00
C ALA A 178 -40.38 -30.08 -25.46
N PRO A 179 -41.27 -30.50 -26.38
CA PRO A 179 -40.94 -30.55 -27.81
C PRO A 179 -40.69 -29.16 -28.42
N LEU A 180 -41.12 -28.09 -27.75
CA LEU A 180 -40.90 -26.71 -28.14
C LEU A 180 -39.97 -26.05 -27.10
N ARG A 181 -38.95 -25.32 -27.57
CA ARG A 181 -38.02 -24.57 -26.72
C ARG A 181 -38.12 -23.09 -27.05
N LEU A 182 -38.37 -22.26 -26.05
CA LEU A 182 -38.44 -20.80 -26.15
C LEU A 182 -37.16 -20.19 -25.59
N ARG A 183 -36.39 -19.52 -26.45
CA ARG A 183 -35.13 -18.84 -26.08
C ARG A 183 -35.39 -17.36 -25.90
N VAL A 184 -35.33 -16.86 -24.68
CA VAL A 184 -35.61 -15.47 -24.34
C VAL A 184 -34.31 -14.72 -24.11
N ALA A 185 -34.02 -13.73 -24.94
CA ALA A 185 -32.92 -12.80 -24.71
C ALA A 185 -33.32 -11.78 -23.64
N THR A 186 -32.45 -11.60 -22.64
CA THR A 186 -32.63 -10.63 -21.57
C THR A 186 -31.28 -10.13 -21.03
N THR A 187 -31.28 -9.06 -20.22
CA THR A 187 -30.04 -8.43 -19.72
C THR A 187 -29.62 -8.94 -18.34
N GLY A 188 -30.58 -9.25 -17.47
CA GLY A 188 -30.31 -9.69 -16.10
C GLY A 188 -29.68 -8.61 -15.20
N THR A 189 -29.75 -7.33 -15.61
CA THR A 189 -29.12 -6.20 -14.92
C THR A 189 -30.04 -4.99 -14.71
N THR A 190 -31.31 -5.09 -15.08
CA THR A 190 -32.26 -3.98 -15.14
C THR A 190 -33.45 -4.21 -14.17
N PRO A 191 -33.29 -3.98 -12.85
CA PRO A 191 -34.42 -4.04 -11.91
C PRO A 191 -35.42 -2.89 -12.15
N PRO A 192 -36.73 -3.10 -11.95
CA PRO A 192 -37.41 -4.32 -11.51
C PRO A 192 -37.78 -5.29 -12.65
N TYR A 193 -37.27 -5.10 -13.87
CA TYR A 193 -37.72 -5.83 -15.07
C TYR A 193 -37.01 -7.15 -15.30
N THR A 194 -35.68 -7.16 -15.20
CA THR A 194 -34.85 -8.36 -15.37
C THR A 194 -33.54 -8.21 -14.62
N TYR A 195 -33.35 -8.94 -13.53
CA TYR A 195 -32.17 -8.82 -12.67
C TYR A 195 -31.90 -10.11 -11.91
N TYR A 196 -30.64 -10.31 -11.51
CA TYR A 196 -30.24 -11.44 -10.69
C TYR A 196 -30.37 -11.12 -9.20
N VAL A 197 -30.97 -12.03 -8.43
CA VAL A 197 -30.85 -12.11 -6.98
C VAL A 197 -30.15 -13.41 -6.67
N GLY A 198 -28.87 -13.34 -6.27
CA GLY A 198 -27.98 -14.50 -6.28
C GLY A 198 -27.82 -15.07 -7.70
N SER A 199 -28.05 -16.38 -7.86
CA SER A 199 -28.06 -17.03 -9.18
C SER A 199 -29.44 -17.04 -9.86
N GLU A 200 -30.49 -16.56 -9.18
CA GLU A 200 -31.86 -16.62 -9.71
C GLU A 200 -32.19 -15.35 -10.49
N LEU A 201 -32.59 -15.55 -11.74
CA LEU A 201 -33.10 -14.47 -12.58
C LEU A 201 -34.55 -14.14 -12.20
N ARG A 202 -34.84 -12.87 -11.92
CA ARG A 202 -36.13 -12.34 -11.44
C ARG A 202 -36.50 -11.03 -12.14
N GLY A 203 -37.76 -10.60 -11.96
CA GLY A 203 -38.28 -9.34 -12.48
C GLY A 203 -39.50 -9.51 -13.39
N TYR A 204 -40.12 -8.39 -13.74
CA TYR A 204 -41.35 -8.35 -14.55
C TYR A 204 -41.24 -9.13 -15.87
N ASP A 205 -40.17 -8.93 -16.64
CA ASP A 205 -39.96 -9.59 -17.93
C ASP A 205 -39.65 -11.08 -17.77
N ILE A 206 -39.05 -11.46 -16.64
CA ILE A 206 -38.77 -12.85 -16.31
C ILE A 206 -40.04 -13.59 -15.93
N GLU A 207 -40.93 -12.94 -15.19
CA GLU A 207 -42.25 -13.49 -14.88
C GLU A 207 -43.09 -13.62 -16.16
N LEU A 208 -43.06 -12.60 -17.02
CA LEU A 208 -43.72 -12.62 -18.33
C LEU A 208 -43.22 -13.77 -19.19
N ALA A 209 -41.90 -13.99 -19.25
CA ALA A 209 -41.28 -15.08 -19.98
C ALA A 209 -41.70 -16.46 -19.45
N ARG A 210 -41.73 -16.64 -18.12
CA ARG A 210 -42.17 -17.90 -17.48
C ARG A 210 -43.64 -18.18 -17.76
N ARG A 211 -44.52 -17.17 -17.63
CA ARG A 211 -45.95 -17.31 -17.93
C ARG A 211 -46.19 -17.61 -19.41
N PHE A 212 -45.46 -16.97 -20.30
CA PHE A 212 -45.59 -17.22 -21.73
C PHE A 212 -45.07 -18.61 -22.13
N ALA A 213 -43.95 -19.06 -21.55
CA ALA A 213 -43.44 -20.41 -21.75
C ALA A 213 -44.43 -21.47 -21.26
N ALA A 214 -45.06 -21.25 -20.10
CA ALA A 214 -46.13 -22.11 -19.58
C ALA A 214 -47.36 -22.12 -20.51
N TYR A 215 -47.77 -20.96 -21.04
CA TYR A 215 -48.85 -20.84 -22.04
C TYR A 215 -48.55 -21.62 -23.32
N LEU A 216 -47.30 -21.62 -23.79
CA LEU A 216 -46.85 -22.38 -24.95
C LEU A 216 -46.63 -23.87 -24.68
N GLY A 217 -46.56 -24.28 -23.40
CA GLY A 217 -46.07 -25.60 -23.01
C GLY A 217 -44.63 -25.84 -23.46
N ALA A 218 -43.80 -24.80 -23.47
CA ALA A 218 -42.42 -24.82 -23.98
C ALA A 218 -41.40 -24.88 -22.84
N GLU A 219 -40.25 -25.48 -23.13
CA GLU A 219 -39.05 -25.38 -22.29
C GLU A 219 -38.49 -23.96 -22.42
N LEU A 220 -38.22 -23.30 -21.30
CA LEU A 220 -37.71 -21.93 -21.27
C LEU A 220 -36.20 -21.91 -21.09
N GLU A 221 -35.50 -21.22 -22.00
CA GLU A 221 -34.07 -20.93 -21.90
C GLU A 221 -33.86 -19.41 -21.91
N PHE A 222 -33.26 -18.86 -20.85
CA PHE A 222 -32.82 -17.48 -20.85
C PHE A 222 -31.43 -17.37 -21.45
N LYS A 223 -31.22 -16.38 -22.31
CA LYS A 223 -29.92 -16.02 -22.87
C LYS A 223 -29.58 -14.59 -22.51
N ILE A 224 -28.42 -14.42 -21.88
CA ILE A 224 -27.99 -13.14 -21.34
C ILE A 224 -27.14 -12.41 -22.38
N TYR A 225 -27.59 -11.23 -22.77
CA TYR A 225 -26.86 -10.32 -23.66
C TYR A 225 -26.91 -8.90 -23.09
N ASP A 226 -25.98 -8.05 -23.51
CA ASP A 226 -26.20 -6.62 -23.36
C ASP A 226 -27.42 -6.17 -24.22
N TYR A 227 -27.94 -4.98 -23.93
CA TYR A 227 -29.18 -4.49 -24.52
C TYR A 227 -29.15 -4.46 -26.05
N ASN A 228 -28.02 -4.07 -26.66
CA ASN A 228 -27.86 -4.06 -28.13
C ASN A 228 -27.59 -5.47 -28.70
N GLY A 229 -26.86 -6.29 -27.96
CA GLY A 229 -26.59 -7.69 -28.28
C GLY A 229 -27.86 -8.53 -28.35
N SER A 230 -28.89 -8.20 -27.56
CA SER A 230 -30.19 -8.88 -27.61
C SER A 230 -30.88 -8.76 -28.98
N ILE A 231 -30.73 -7.61 -29.64
CA ILE A 231 -31.27 -7.35 -30.98
C ILE A 231 -30.53 -8.19 -32.02
N ALA A 232 -29.19 -8.22 -31.95
CA ALA A 232 -28.38 -9.04 -32.84
C ALA A 232 -28.65 -10.56 -32.65
N ALA A 233 -28.85 -11.00 -31.40
CA ALA A 233 -29.21 -12.38 -31.06
C ALA A 233 -30.58 -12.77 -31.63
N ALA A 234 -31.57 -11.87 -31.57
CA ALA A 234 -32.87 -12.11 -32.18
C ALA A 234 -32.78 -12.17 -33.71
N GLN A 235 -32.03 -11.26 -34.35
CA GLN A 235 -31.88 -11.24 -35.81
C GLN A 235 -31.16 -12.48 -36.36
N SER A 236 -30.18 -12.99 -35.62
CA SER A 236 -29.44 -14.20 -35.97
C SER A 236 -30.18 -15.50 -35.64
N GLY A 237 -31.30 -15.42 -34.91
CA GLY A 237 -32.08 -16.58 -34.47
C GLY A 237 -31.48 -17.32 -33.28
N ASP A 238 -30.49 -16.72 -32.61
CA ASP A 238 -29.92 -17.23 -31.37
C ASP A 238 -30.93 -17.12 -30.21
N ALA A 239 -31.78 -16.08 -30.24
CA ALA A 239 -32.97 -15.92 -29.39
C ALA A 239 -34.26 -15.87 -30.22
N ASP A 240 -35.37 -16.33 -29.65
CA ASP A 240 -36.70 -16.34 -30.26
C ASP A 240 -37.47 -15.04 -29.99
N CYS A 241 -37.31 -14.48 -28.79
CA CYS A 241 -37.86 -13.17 -28.44
C CYS A 241 -36.98 -12.47 -27.40
N ILE A 242 -37.18 -11.16 -27.24
CA ILE A 242 -36.46 -10.27 -26.34
C ILE A 242 -37.43 -9.74 -25.29
N MET A 243 -37.22 -10.11 -24.03
CA MET A 243 -37.97 -9.61 -22.89
C MET A 243 -36.97 -8.95 -21.93
N ALA A 244 -36.75 -7.67 -22.14
CA ALA A 244 -35.69 -6.87 -21.51
C ALA A 244 -36.04 -5.37 -21.53
N GLU A 245 -37.29 -5.03 -21.21
CA GLU A 245 -37.82 -3.66 -21.26
C GLU A 245 -37.59 -3.00 -22.63
N MET A 246 -37.93 -3.71 -23.72
CA MET A 246 -37.62 -3.25 -25.07
C MET A 246 -38.59 -2.14 -25.51
N PHE A 247 -38.05 -0.94 -25.70
CA PHE A 247 -38.80 0.20 -26.24
C PHE A 247 -39.03 0.05 -27.74
N VAL A 248 -40.27 0.25 -28.18
CA VAL A 248 -40.63 0.29 -29.60
C VAL A 248 -40.22 1.65 -30.18
N THR A 249 -39.22 1.64 -31.05
CA THR A 249 -38.83 2.81 -31.86
C THR A 249 -38.99 2.52 -33.36
N PRO A 250 -39.17 3.54 -34.21
CA PRO A 250 -39.24 3.35 -35.67
C PRO A 250 -38.04 2.56 -36.22
N GLU A 251 -36.84 2.88 -35.75
CA GLU A 251 -35.59 2.23 -36.19
C GLU A 251 -35.54 0.74 -35.81
N ARG A 252 -36.08 0.38 -34.64
CA ARG A 252 -36.15 -1.03 -34.22
C ARG A 252 -37.26 -1.79 -34.90
N ALA A 253 -38.39 -1.14 -35.17
CA ALA A 253 -39.50 -1.73 -35.90
C ALA A 253 -39.12 -2.08 -37.35
N GLU A 254 -38.10 -1.40 -37.91
CA GLU A 254 -37.46 -1.80 -39.17
C GLU A 254 -36.55 -3.05 -39.00
N ALA A 255 -35.98 -3.25 -37.82
CA ALA A 255 -34.96 -4.26 -37.53
C ALA A 255 -35.54 -5.61 -37.05
N LEU A 256 -36.67 -5.60 -36.34
CA LEU A 256 -37.40 -6.81 -35.92
C LEU A 256 -38.90 -6.51 -35.62
N PRO A 257 -39.80 -7.51 -35.76
CA PRO A 257 -41.19 -7.37 -35.34
C PRO A 257 -41.37 -7.20 -33.82
N PHE A 258 -42.48 -6.59 -33.42
CA PHE A 258 -42.82 -6.37 -32.01
C PHE A 258 -44.20 -6.91 -31.67
N SER A 259 -44.36 -7.40 -30.44
CA SER A 259 -45.68 -7.66 -29.89
C SER A 259 -46.49 -6.36 -29.73
N GLN A 260 -47.78 -6.50 -29.42
CA GLN A 260 -48.50 -5.40 -28.82
C GLN A 260 -47.85 -4.97 -27.48
N PRO A 261 -48.00 -3.69 -27.08
CA PRO A 261 -47.32 -3.18 -25.88
C PRO A 261 -47.77 -3.94 -24.64
N VAL A 262 -46.82 -4.40 -23.84
CA VAL A 262 -47.10 -5.07 -22.57
C VAL A 262 -47.50 -4.03 -21.52
N PHE A 263 -46.80 -2.90 -21.48
CA PHE A 263 -47.16 -1.73 -20.66
C PHE A 263 -46.65 -0.43 -21.30
N LEU A 264 -47.09 0.70 -20.75
CA LEU A 264 -46.68 2.03 -21.17
C LEU A 264 -45.82 2.67 -20.07
N VAL A 265 -44.76 3.36 -20.48
CA VAL A 265 -43.87 4.09 -19.57
C VAL A 265 -44.03 5.58 -19.82
N GLU A 266 -44.56 6.30 -18.83
CA GLU A 266 -44.54 7.78 -18.84
C GLU A 266 -43.09 8.27 -18.75
N ARG A 267 -42.74 9.35 -19.44
CA ARG A 267 -41.41 9.96 -19.34
C ARG A 267 -41.38 11.00 -18.22
N GLY A 268 -40.52 10.77 -17.23
CA GLY A 268 -40.24 11.69 -16.14
C GLY A 268 -39.11 12.63 -16.49
N VAL A 269 -39.08 13.80 -15.83
CA VAL A 269 -37.98 14.76 -15.94
C VAL A 269 -37.42 15.02 -14.56
N ALA A 270 -36.23 14.50 -14.28
CA ALA A 270 -35.50 14.75 -13.05
C ALA A 270 -34.69 16.03 -13.20
N VAL A 271 -34.83 16.95 -12.24
CA VAL A 271 -34.02 18.16 -12.11
C VAL A 271 -33.32 18.15 -10.75
N ARG A 272 -32.32 18.99 -10.56
CA ARG A 272 -31.59 19.06 -9.29
C ARG A 272 -32.53 19.51 -8.17
N ASP A 273 -32.47 18.81 -7.04
CA ASP A 273 -33.18 19.22 -5.83
C ASP A 273 -32.51 20.45 -5.21
N THR A 274 -33.19 21.60 -5.23
CA THR A 274 -32.72 22.86 -4.63
C THR A 274 -33.41 23.20 -3.32
N GLY A 275 -34.21 22.29 -2.75
CA GLY A 275 -34.83 22.47 -1.44
C GLY A 275 -35.82 23.64 -1.37
N ALA A 276 -37.03 23.46 -1.90
CA ALA A 276 -38.16 24.33 -1.58
C ALA A 276 -38.91 23.92 -0.30
N ALA A 277 -38.49 22.84 0.37
CA ALA A 277 -38.86 22.54 1.74
C ALA A 277 -37.58 22.37 2.55
N ALA A 278 -37.31 23.38 3.38
CA ALA A 278 -36.27 23.35 4.37
C ALA A 278 -36.55 22.21 5.36
N GLU A 279 -35.72 21.17 5.33
CA GLU A 279 -35.32 20.47 6.55
C GLU A 279 -33.79 20.53 6.63
N THR A 280 -33.33 20.97 7.79
CA THR A 280 -31.95 21.24 8.18
C THR A 280 -31.04 20.06 7.89
N SER A 281 -30.20 20.14 6.86
CA SER A 281 -28.97 19.36 6.81
C SER A 281 -27.91 20.06 7.65
N GLU A 282 -27.28 19.32 8.56
CA GLU A 282 -26.23 19.84 9.43
C GLU A 282 -25.02 20.27 8.59
N ALA A 283 -24.57 21.51 8.79
CA ALA A 283 -23.34 22.00 8.22
C ALA A 283 -22.15 21.30 8.91
N GLY A 284 -21.45 20.39 8.22
CA GLY A 284 -20.22 19.80 8.77
C GLY A 284 -19.70 18.52 8.12
N GLU A 285 -20.51 17.76 7.38
CA GLU A 285 -20.11 16.43 6.90
C GLU A 285 -19.24 16.49 5.62
N VAL A 286 -18.03 15.91 5.69
CA VAL A 286 -17.09 15.83 4.56
C VAL A 286 -17.49 14.72 3.60
N ARG A 287 -17.52 15.03 2.29
CA ARG A 287 -17.99 14.10 1.26
C ARG A 287 -16.89 13.76 0.26
N TRP A 288 -17.01 12.61 -0.39
CA TRP A 288 -15.97 12.16 -1.33
C TRP A 288 -15.83 13.12 -2.52
N GLN A 289 -16.90 13.82 -2.90
CA GLN A 289 -16.89 14.82 -3.97
C GLN A 289 -15.92 15.99 -3.68
N ASP A 290 -15.62 16.28 -2.40
CA ASP A 290 -14.68 17.33 -1.99
C ASP A 290 -13.22 17.02 -2.37
N TYR A 291 -12.95 15.83 -2.91
CA TYR A 291 -11.64 15.36 -3.31
C TYR A 291 -11.46 15.24 -4.83
N ASN A 292 -12.46 15.60 -5.63
CA ASN A 292 -12.26 15.78 -7.07
C ASN A 292 -11.43 17.06 -7.34
N GLY A 293 -10.45 16.99 -8.23
CA GLY A 293 -9.46 18.04 -8.44
C GLY A 293 -8.24 17.99 -7.50
N LYS A 294 -8.15 16.98 -6.63
CA LYS A 294 -7.03 16.80 -5.68
C LYS A 294 -6.04 15.72 -6.14
N ARG A 295 -4.97 15.48 -5.38
CA ARG A 295 -4.00 14.42 -5.67
C ARG A 295 -4.54 13.11 -5.11
N LEU A 296 -4.84 12.16 -5.98
CA LEU A 296 -5.46 10.89 -5.61
C LEU A 296 -4.50 9.73 -5.77
N GLY A 297 -4.34 8.94 -4.72
CA GLY A 297 -3.68 7.64 -4.80
C GLY A 297 -4.62 6.59 -5.36
N VAL A 298 -4.14 5.81 -6.32
CA VAL A 298 -4.92 4.76 -6.98
C VAL A 298 -4.03 3.53 -7.09
N LEU A 299 -4.53 2.37 -6.68
CA LEU A 299 -3.84 1.11 -6.88
C LEU A 299 -3.80 0.76 -8.37
N VAL A 300 -2.67 0.23 -8.84
CA VAL A 300 -2.53 -0.26 -10.22
C VAL A 300 -3.52 -1.40 -10.46
N GLY A 301 -4.43 -1.21 -11.42
CA GLY A 301 -5.45 -2.19 -11.78
C GLY A 301 -6.73 -1.54 -12.34
N PRO A 302 -7.40 -2.19 -13.31
CA PRO A 302 -8.52 -1.60 -14.05
C PRO A 302 -9.67 -1.15 -13.15
N LEU A 303 -10.02 -1.93 -12.11
CA LEU A 303 -11.11 -1.56 -11.18
C LEU A 303 -10.89 -0.20 -10.51
N MET A 304 -9.72 0.02 -9.90
CA MET A 304 -9.43 1.26 -9.16
C MET A 304 -9.13 2.43 -10.10
N GLU A 305 -8.49 2.16 -11.25
CA GLU A 305 -8.21 3.16 -12.28
C GLU A 305 -9.50 3.66 -12.96
N ASP A 306 -10.44 2.77 -13.26
CA ASP A 306 -11.73 3.10 -13.86
C ASP A 306 -12.59 3.90 -12.86
N THR A 307 -12.67 3.46 -11.60
CA THR A 307 -13.36 4.23 -10.54
C THR A 307 -12.73 5.61 -10.32
N ALA A 308 -11.41 5.73 -10.38
CA ALA A 308 -10.76 7.04 -10.28
C ALA A 308 -11.11 7.94 -11.48
N ALA A 309 -11.11 7.40 -12.70
CA ALA A 309 -11.47 8.14 -13.90
C ALA A 309 -12.95 8.57 -13.91
N GLU A 310 -13.83 7.76 -13.34
CA GLU A 310 -15.27 8.00 -13.26
C GLU A 310 -15.64 9.04 -12.20
N PHE A 311 -15.15 8.87 -10.97
CA PHE A 311 -15.56 9.68 -9.81
C PHE A 311 -14.66 10.90 -9.58
N PHE A 312 -13.42 10.90 -10.07
CA PHE A 312 -12.41 11.96 -9.84
C PHE A 312 -11.70 12.44 -11.12
N PRO A 313 -12.45 12.83 -12.18
CA PRO A 313 -11.88 13.14 -13.50
C PRO A 313 -10.95 14.36 -13.53
N ASP A 314 -11.05 15.27 -12.56
CA ASP A 314 -10.24 16.49 -12.49
C ASP A 314 -9.00 16.32 -11.59
N SER A 315 -8.88 15.16 -10.92
CA SER A 315 -7.82 14.88 -9.95
C SER A 315 -6.51 14.45 -10.60
N GLU A 316 -5.39 14.74 -9.93
CA GLU A 316 -4.08 14.25 -10.32
C GLU A 316 -3.88 12.84 -9.77
N ILE A 317 -3.83 11.84 -10.65
CA ILE A 317 -3.75 10.42 -10.26
C ILE A 317 -2.30 9.97 -10.05
N PHE A 318 -2.03 9.41 -8.87
CA PHE A 318 -0.76 8.79 -8.49
C PHE A 318 -0.97 7.29 -8.33
N LEU A 319 -0.32 6.51 -9.19
CA LEU A 319 -0.45 5.06 -9.18
C LEU A 319 0.49 4.43 -8.14
N PHE A 320 -0.03 3.49 -7.36
CA PHE A 320 0.68 2.77 -6.32
C PHE A 320 0.51 1.25 -6.45
N SER A 321 1.48 0.50 -5.97
CA SER A 321 1.47 -0.97 -6.00
C SER A 321 0.87 -1.61 -4.74
N SER A 322 0.63 -0.85 -3.67
CA SER A 322 0.10 -1.37 -2.40
C SER A 322 -0.67 -0.30 -1.62
N TYR A 323 -1.61 -0.73 -0.76
CA TYR A 323 -2.30 0.16 0.18
C TYR A 323 -1.35 0.83 1.19
N LEU A 324 -0.29 0.13 1.61
CA LEU A 324 0.72 0.70 2.51
C LEU A 324 1.45 1.89 1.88
N ASP A 325 1.73 1.84 0.58
CA ASP A 325 2.32 2.97 -0.15
C ASP A 325 1.34 4.14 -0.25
N CYS A 326 0.05 3.87 -0.51
CA CYS A 326 -1.02 4.87 -0.49
C CYS A 326 -1.14 5.52 0.89
N ALA A 327 -1.21 4.73 1.96
CA ALA A 327 -1.29 5.17 3.34
C ALA A 327 -0.09 6.05 3.72
N THR A 328 1.11 5.62 3.36
CA THR A 328 2.35 6.38 3.58
C THR A 328 2.36 7.68 2.77
N ALA A 329 1.82 7.67 1.54
CA ALA A 329 1.70 8.87 0.72
C ALA A 329 0.66 9.85 1.28
N LEU A 330 -0.47 9.36 1.78
CA LEU A 330 -1.55 10.15 2.38
C LEU A 330 -1.09 10.82 3.68
N THR A 331 -0.53 10.04 4.60
CA THR A 331 0.02 10.54 5.87
C THR A 331 1.16 11.54 5.65
N ALA A 332 2.04 11.28 4.67
CA ALA A 332 3.09 12.22 4.27
C ALA A 332 2.57 13.47 3.53
N GLY A 333 1.28 13.54 3.18
CA GLY A 333 0.65 14.63 2.43
C GLY A 333 1.10 14.73 0.97
N ARG A 334 1.60 13.62 0.39
CA ARG A 334 1.95 13.51 -1.04
C ARG A 334 0.71 13.33 -1.92
N ILE A 335 -0.34 12.70 -1.38
CA ILE A 335 -1.69 12.63 -1.92
C ILE A 335 -2.66 13.15 -0.87
N ASP A 336 -3.85 13.56 -1.30
CA ASP A 336 -4.90 14.14 -0.48
C ASP A 336 -5.98 13.10 -0.10
N ALA A 337 -6.15 12.05 -0.90
CA ALA A 337 -6.98 10.89 -0.62
C ALA A 337 -6.48 9.69 -1.45
N PHE A 338 -6.94 8.47 -1.16
CA PHE A 338 -6.77 7.33 -2.06
C PHE A 338 -8.00 6.43 -2.08
N LEU A 339 -8.17 5.70 -3.18
CA LEU A 339 -9.23 4.70 -3.32
C LEU A 339 -8.82 3.38 -2.68
N GLY A 340 -9.76 2.77 -1.96
CA GLY A 340 -9.59 1.43 -1.44
C GLY A 340 -10.90 0.71 -1.23
N ASP A 341 -10.82 -0.61 -1.03
CA ASP A 341 -11.96 -1.40 -0.61
C ASP A 341 -12.31 -1.14 0.86
N GLU A 342 -13.59 -1.10 1.15
CA GLU A 342 -14.13 -0.77 2.48
C GLU A 342 -13.61 -1.69 3.61
N PRO A 343 -13.59 -3.02 3.48
CA PRO A 343 -13.04 -3.86 4.55
C PRO A 343 -11.54 -3.64 4.77
N GLY A 344 -10.76 -3.41 3.71
CA GLY A 344 -9.36 -3.01 3.79
C GLY A 344 -9.20 -1.64 4.46
N MET A 345 -10.13 -0.70 4.24
CA MET A 345 -10.10 0.61 4.91
C MET A 345 -10.49 0.51 6.38
N ILE A 346 -11.42 -0.39 6.74
CA ILE A 346 -11.76 -0.70 8.15
C ILE A 346 -10.53 -1.23 8.87
N ALA A 347 -9.84 -2.22 8.29
CA ALA A 347 -8.62 -2.78 8.87
C ALA A 347 -7.51 -1.72 8.97
N MET A 348 -7.31 -0.92 7.92
CA MET A 348 -6.31 0.12 7.90
C MET A 348 -6.61 1.27 8.87
N HIS A 349 -7.87 1.63 9.06
CA HIS A 349 -8.28 2.58 10.10
C HIS A 349 -8.02 2.01 11.50
N ALA A 350 -8.26 0.70 11.70
CA ALA A 350 -7.97 0.04 12.96
C ALA A 350 -6.46 -0.01 13.27
N GLU A 351 -5.61 -0.25 12.28
CA GLU A 351 -4.14 -0.27 12.43
C GLU A 351 -3.51 1.12 12.44
N ASN A 352 -4.12 2.08 11.75
CA ASN A 352 -3.65 3.44 11.62
C ASN A 352 -4.82 4.42 11.75
N PRO A 353 -5.22 4.75 12.99
CA PRO A 353 -6.30 5.70 13.28
C PRO A 353 -6.13 7.10 12.70
N ALA A 354 -4.97 7.45 12.12
CA ALA A 354 -4.73 8.70 11.39
C ALA A 354 -5.32 8.71 9.97
N ILE A 355 -5.68 7.52 9.46
CA ILE A 355 -6.39 7.32 8.21
C ILE A 355 -7.79 6.85 8.57
N ASP A 356 -8.77 7.47 7.96
CA ASP A 356 -10.16 7.08 8.06
C ASP A 356 -10.74 7.13 6.65
N TYR A 357 -11.99 6.74 6.47
CA TYR A 357 -12.59 6.70 5.16
C TYR A 357 -14.00 7.26 5.19
N ILE A 358 -14.38 7.87 4.07
CA ILE A 358 -15.75 8.33 3.90
C ILE A 358 -16.61 7.07 3.76
N HIS A 359 -17.49 6.83 4.72
CA HIS A 359 -18.34 5.65 4.80
C HIS A 359 -19.40 5.56 3.67
N GLU A 360 -19.46 6.55 2.79
CA GLU A 360 -20.22 6.48 1.54
C GLU A 360 -19.42 5.66 0.51
N THR A 361 -19.99 4.55 0.05
CA THR A 361 -19.40 3.71 -1.00
C THR A 361 -19.59 4.37 -2.37
N LEU A 362 -18.52 4.41 -3.17
CA LEU A 362 -18.52 4.88 -4.57
C LEU A 362 -19.10 3.81 -5.50
N THR A 363 -18.81 2.54 -5.21
CA THR A 363 -19.31 1.38 -5.94
C THR A 363 -19.64 0.26 -4.96
N GLU A 364 -20.57 -0.63 -5.31
CA GLU A 364 -20.78 -1.90 -4.60
C GLU A 364 -19.89 -3.00 -5.21
N ASN A 365 -19.25 -3.79 -4.36
CA ASN A 365 -18.35 -4.89 -4.74
C ASN A 365 -18.67 -6.15 -3.95
N ASN A 366 -18.65 -7.28 -4.66
CA ASN A 366 -18.73 -8.61 -4.07
C ASN A 366 -17.34 -9.27 -4.09
N TYR A 367 -16.93 -9.81 -2.95
CA TYR A 367 -15.72 -10.60 -2.80
C TYR A 367 -16.10 -12.08 -2.79
N ALA A 368 -15.47 -12.87 -3.65
CA ALA A 368 -15.76 -14.30 -3.78
C ALA A 368 -14.50 -15.11 -4.04
N PHE A 369 -14.57 -16.42 -3.82
CA PHE A 369 -13.45 -17.32 -4.12
C PHE A 369 -13.46 -17.71 -5.59
N ALA A 370 -12.27 -17.76 -6.19
CA ALA A 370 -12.09 -18.00 -7.61
C ALA A 370 -11.60 -19.42 -7.89
N PHE A 371 -12.37 -20.15 -8.68
CA PHE A 371 -12.16 -21.53 -9.10
C PHE A 371 -11.78 -21.59 -10.58
N ARG A 372 -11.17 -22.70 -11.00
CA ARG A 372 -10.87 -22.93 -12.41
C ARG A 372 -12.16 -23.04 -13.22
N LYS A 373 -12.24 -22.26 -14.29
CA LYS A 373 -13.33 -22.32 -15.26
C LYS A 373 -13.23 -23.60 -16.11
N ASP A 374 -14.38 -24.14 -16.49
CA ASP A 374 -14.51 -25.33 -17.35
C ASP A 374 -13.91 -26.64 -16.81
N ASP A 375 -13.63 -26.72 -15.50
CA ASP A 375 -13.19 -27.94 -14.82
C ASP A 375 -14.32 -28.53 -13.95
N PRO A 376 -14.83 -29.75 -14.25
CA PRO A 376 -15.94 -30.33 -13.51
C PRO A 376 -15.67 -30.56 -12.02
N ALA A 377 -14.42 -30.86 -11.65
CA ALA A 377 -14.05 -31.04 -10.24
C ALA A 377 -14.06 -29.71 -9.48
N SER A 378 -13.55 -28.64 -10.09
CA SER A 378 -13.61 -27.28 -9.57
C SER A 378 -15.05 -26.77 -9.45
N ALA A 379 -15.92 -27.08 -10.42
CA ALA A 379 -17.34 -26.74 -10.36
C ALA A 379 -18.07 -27.47 -9.22
N ALA A 380 -17.78 -28.76 -9.00
CA ALA A 380 -18.33 -29.52 -7.88
C ALA A 380 -17.87 -28.99 -6.52
N LEU A 381 -16.58 -28.67 -6.39
CA LEU A 381 -16.02 -28.08 -5.16
C LEU A 381 -16.58 -26.68 -4.89
N CYS A 382 -16.78 -25.87 -5.92
CA CYS A 382 -17.43 -24.56 -5.83
C CYS A 382 -18.88 -24.68 -5.35
N ALA A 383 -19.64 -25.64 -5.89
CA ALA A 383 -21.01 -25.91 -5.43
C ALA A 383 -21.06 -26.37 -3.96
N GLU A 384 -20.10 -27.21 -3.55
CA GLU A 384 -19.98 -27.65 -2.16
C GLU A 384 -19.64 -26.50 -1.20
N LEU A 385 -18.75 -25.59 -1.62
CA LEU A 385 -18.44 -24.37 -0.88
C LEU A 385 -19.69 -23.47 -0.79
N ASN A 386 -20.44 -23.29 -1.88
CA ASN A 386 -21.64 -22.44 -1.88
C ASN A 386 -22.72 -22.96 -0.92
N GLU A 387 -22.91 -24.28 -0.83
CA GLU A 387 -23.81 -24.89 0.16
C GLU A 387 -23.36 -24.56 1.60
N PHE A 388 -22.04 -24.62 1.86
CA PHE A 388 -21.48 -24.24 3.15
C PHE A 388 -21.65 -22.74 3.45
N LEU A 389 -21.38 -21.87 2.47
CA LEU A 389 -21.54 -20.42 2.60
C LEU A 389 -23.00 -20.05 2.89
N ALA A 390 -23.97 -20.69 2.21
CA ALA A 390 -25.39 -20.45 2.47
C ALA A 390 -25.78 -20.80 3.92
N ALA A 391 -25.21 -21.87 4.49
CA ALA A 391 -25.41 -22.21 5.89
C ALA A 391 -24.78 -21.17 6.83
N CYS A 392 -23.56 -20.73 6.56
CA CYS A 392 -22.86 -19.71 7.35
C CYS A 392 -23.56 -18.34 7.33
N TRP A 393 -24.15 -17.95 6.20
CA TRP A 393 -24.97 -16.73 6.11
C TRP A 393 -26.28 -16.86 6.91
N ALA A 394 -26.88 -18.05 6.94
CA ALA A 394 -28.15 -18.28 7.64
C ALA A 394 -28.00 -18.40 9.17
N ASP A 395 -26.86 -18.87 9.67
CA ASP A 395 -26.62 -19.12 11.09
C ASP A 395 -25.84 -18.02 11.82
N GLY A 396 -25.43 -16.96 11.09
CA GLY A 396 -24.69 -15.82 11.64
C GLY A 396 -23.18 -16.04 11.75
N THR A 397 -22.64 -17.15 11.23
CA THR A 397 -21.19 -17.41 11.21
C THR A 397 -20.42 -16.33 10.44
N MET A 398 -21.02 -15.75 9.40
CA MET A 398 -20.38 -14.68 8.61
C MET A 398 -20.27 -13.37 9.41
N ASP A 399 -21.29 -13.05 10.22
CA ASP A 399 -21.26 -11.89 11.12
C ASP A 399 -20.22 -12.07 12.24
N GLU A 400 -20.09 -13.30 12.77
CA GLU A 400 -19.05 -13.64 13.75
C GLU A 400 -17.64 -13.48 13.16
N LEU A 401 -17.42 -13.98 11.93
CA LEU A 401 -16.14 -13.83 11.24
C LEU A 401 -15.82 -12.35 10.99
N ALA A 402 -16.80 -11.54 10.59
CA ALA A 402 -16.63 -10.11 10.43
C ALA A 402 -16.28 -9.43 11.76
N GLU A 403 -16.96 -9.75 12.86
CA GLU A 403 -16.67 -9.19 14.19
C GLU A 403 -15.25 -9.53 14.67
N ILE A 404 -14.76 -10.74 14.42
CA ILE A 404 -13.43 -11.17 14.83
C ILE A 404 -12.35 -10.49 13.98
N TRP A 405 -12.48 -10.57 12.65
CA TRP A 405 -11.39 -10.24 11.72
C TRP A 405 -11.43 -8.79 11.24
N LEU A 406 -12.57 -8.10 11.32
CA LEU A 406 -12.70 -6.66 11.07
C LEU A 406 -12.78 -5.85 12.37
N GLY A 407 -12.84 -6.51 13.53
CA GLY A 407 -12.86 -5.89 14.86
C GLY A 407 -11.47 -5.64 15.46
N LYS A 408 -11.45 -4.89 16.58
CA LYS A 408 -10.21 -4.42 17.25
C LYS A 408 -9.59 -5.42 18.25
N ASP A 409 -10.27 -6.52 18.55
CA ASP A 409 -9.80 -7.50 19.56
C ASP A 409 -8.85 -8.54 18.94
N GLU A 410 -7.57 -8.20 18.92
CA GLU A 410 -6.51 -9.07 18.39
C GLU A 410 -6.40 -10.43 19.10
N THR A 411 -6.93 -10.57 20.33
CA THR A 411 -6.89 -11.84 21.07
C THR A 411 -7.83 -12.89 20.48
N ARG A 412 -8.86 -12.46 19.73
CA ARG A 412 -9.81 -13.33 19.04
C ARG A 412 -9.34 -13.70 17.63
N GLN A 413 -8.39 -12.95 17.05
CA GLN A 413 -7.85 -13.14 15.71
C GLN A 413 -6.81 -14.28 15.67
N VAL A 414 -7.28 -15.51 15.87
CA VAL A 414 -6.48 -16.73 15.88
C VAL A 414 -7.19 -17.80 15.04
N VAL A 415 -6.47 -18.42 14.10
CA VAL A 415 -7.01 -19.55 13.34
C VAL A 415 -6.57 -20.87 13.97
N ASP A 416 -7.54 -21.67 14.44
CA ASP A 416 -7.26 -23.03 14.91
C ASP A 416 -7.16 -24.01 13.73
N MET A 417 -5.94 -24.44 13.42
CA MET A 417 -5.66 -25.43 12.36
C MET A 417 -5.87 -26.89 12.81
N SER A 418 -6.31 -27.12 14.05
CA SER A 418 -6.56 -28.46 14.56
C SER A 418 -7.86 -29.07 14.01
N GLY A 419 -7.94 -30.40 13.98
CA GLY A 419 -9.14 -31.13 13.56
C GLY A 419 -9.32 -31.36 12.06
N LEU A 420 -8.33 -31.04 11.22
CA LEU A 420 -8.35 -31.33 9.78
C LEU A 420 -7.99 -32.80 9.50
N THR A 421 -9.00 -33.62 9.22
CA THR A 421 -8.88 -35.09 9.14
C THR A 421 -8.29 -35.61 7.82
N GLY A 422 -8.46 -34.87 6.72
CA GLY A 422 -8.03 -35.31 5.39
C GLY A 422 -8.81 -36.50 4.82
N THR A 423 -9.96 -36.85 5.40
CA THR A 423 -10.80 -37.98 4.94
C THR A 423 -11.28 -37.84 3.50
N ASN A 424 -11.50 -36.60 3.04
CA ASN A 424 -11.92 -36.29 1.68
C ASN A 424 -10.76 -35.80 0.78
N GLY A 425 -9.51 -35.94 1.24
CA GLY A 425 -8.31 -35.51 0.52
C GLY A 425 -7.76 -34.17 1.01
N THR A 426 -6.98 -33.50 0.15
CA THR A 426 -6.31 -32.24 0.47
C THR A 426 -6.75 -31.17 -0.52
N ILE A 427 -7.23 -30.05 0.01
CA ILE A 427 -7.54 -28.84 -0.74
C ILE A 427 -6.31 -27.92 -0.70
N ARG A 428 -5.90 -27.45 -1.87
CA ARG A 428 -4.81 -26.49 -2.06
C ARG A 428 -5.39 -25.13 -2.36
N VAL A 429 -5.24 -24.21 -1.43
CA VAL A 429 -5.76 -22.84 -1.57
C VAL A 429 -4.60 -21.88 -1.78
N VAL A 430 -4.73 -20.98 -2.74
CA VAL A 430 -3.76 -19.90 -2.97
C VAL A 430 -4.30 -18.58 -2.45
N THR A 431 -3.43 -17.82 -1.80
CA THR A 431 -3.75 -16.51 -1.20
C THR A 431 -2.52 -15.60 -1.27
N THR A 432 -2.59 -14.40 -0.71
CA THR A 432 -1.44 -13.51 -0.50
C THR A 432 -1.33 -13.22 0.98
N SER A 433 -0.25 -13.63 1.63
CA SER A 433 -0.08 -13.53 3.09
C SER A 433 0.27 -12.12 3.59
N THR A 434 -0.12 -11.08 2.86
CA THR A 434 0.05 -9.66 3.21
C THR A 434 -1.25 -8.88 3.03
N ASP A 435 -2.36 -9.57 2.83
CA ASP A 435 -3.65 -9.02 2.40
C ASP A 435 -4.59 -8.96 3.61
N MET A 436 -4.27 -8.07 4.55
CA MET A 436 -5.06 -7.90 5.77
C MET A 436 -6.38 -7.16 5.44
N PRO A 437 -7.54 -7.58 5.98
CA PRO A 437 -7.77 -8.57 7.04
C PRO A 437 -7.97 -10.02 6.56
N TRP A 438 -7.90 -10.28 5.26
CA TRP A 438 -8.28 -11.54 4.63
C TRP A 438 -7.27 -12.68 4.85
N SER A 439 -5.98 -12.40 4.70
CA SER A 439 -4.88 -13.38 4.78
C SER A 439 -3.54 -12.70 5.06
N TYR A 440 -2.95 -12.94 6.21
CA TYR A 440 -1.69 -12.34 6.64
C TYR A 440 -0.89 -13.22 7.61
N ILE A 441 0.40 -12.93 7.80
CA ILE A 441 1.24 -13.69 8.74
C ILE A 441 1.16 -13.10 10.16
N LYS A 442 0.68 -13.90 11.11
CA LYS A 442 0.73 -13.65 12.55
C LYS A 442 1.34 -14.86 13.25
N ASP A 443 2.29 -14.66 14.16
CA ASP A 443 3.00 -15.75 14.87
C ASP A 443 3.61 -16.82 13.95
N ALA A 444 4.16 -16.39 12.81
CA ALA A 444 4.70 -17.24 11.75
C ALA A 444 3.68 -18.23 11.12
N LYS A 445 2.38 -17.98 11.29
CA LYS A 445 1.28 -18.73 10.67
C LYS A 445 0.45 -17.79 9.80
N ASN A 446 -0.11 -18.35 8.72
CA ASN A 446 -1.08 -17.61 7.92
C ASN A 446 -2.45 -17.63 8.64
N VAL A 447 -3.00 -16.45 8.88
CA VAL A 447 -4.26 -16.17 9.57
C VAL A 447 -5.06 -15.12 8.79
N GLY A 448 -6.34 -14.94 9.08
CA GLY A 448 -7.18 -13.94 8.41
C GLY A 448 -8.59 -14.45 8.18
N TYR A 449 -9.50 -13.55 7.81
CA TYR A 449 -10.93 -13.85 7.60
C TYR A 449 -11.13 -15.04 6.65
N ASP A 450 -10.47 -15.01 5.49
CA ASP A 450 -10.60 -16.06 4.48
C ASP A 450 -9.95 -17.37 4.94
N ILE A 451 -8.85 -17.27 5.67
CA ILE A 451 -8.14 -18.44 6.19
C ILE A 451 -8.99 -19.15 7.25
N ASP A 452 -9.64 -18.41 8.15
CA ASP A 452 -10.56 -18.96 9.12
C ASP A 452 -11.77 -19.62 8.41
N LEU A 453 -12.38 -18.93 7.45
CA LEU A 453 -13.50 -19.46 6.66
C LEU A 453 -13.14 -20.76 5.94
N VAL A 454 -11.97 -20.82 5.28
CA VAL A 454 -11.47 -22.02 4.59
C VAL A 454 -11.19 -23.15 5.57
N VAL A 455 -10.61 -22.86 6.73
CA VAL A 455 -10.35 -23.88 7.77
C VAL A 455 -11.66 -24.44 8.32
N ARG A 456 -12.68 -23.60 8.54
CA ARG A 456 -14.02 -24.05 8.95
C ARG A 456 -14.65 -24.92 7.87
N PHE A 457 -14.55 -24.54 6.60
CA PHE A 457 -15.01 -25.36 5.47
C PHE A 457 -14.30 -26.73 5.42
N CYS A 458 -12.96 -26.74 5.47
CA CYS A 458 -12.18 -27.98 5.46
C CYS A 458 -12.51 -28.88 6.65
N ARG A 459 -12.73 -28.32 7.84
CA ARG A 459 -13.14 -29.08 9.02
C ARG A 459 -14.54 -29.66 8.86
N ALA A 460 -15.50 -28.86 8.39
CA ALA A 460 -16.89 -29.28 8.20
C ALA A 460 -17.02 -30.40 7.15
N ARG A 461 -16.20 -30.35 6.11
CA ARG A 461 -16.22 -31.31 4.99
C ARG A 461 -15.11 -32.36 5.03
N GLY A 462 -14.30 -32.40 6.10
CA GLY A 462 -13.29 -33.45 6.32
C GLY A 462 -12.09 -33.42 5.36
N TYR A 463 -11.66 -32.23 4.93
CA TYR A 463 -10.48 -32.02 4.11
C TYR A 463 -9.24 -31.68 4.94
N GLN A 464 -8.07 -31.95 4.36
CA GLN A 464 -6.79 -31.35 4.74
C GLN A 464 -6.60 -30.04 3.96
N LEU A 465 -5.84 -29.09 4.52
CA LEU A 465 -5.60 -27.79 3.90
C LEU A 465 -4.10 -27.58 3.65
N GLU A 466 -3.76 -27.20 2.42
CA GLU A 466 -2.43 -26.76 2.02
C GLU A 466 -2.53 -25.33 1.48
N LEU A 467 -1.88 -24.37 2.14
CA LEU A 467 -1.87 -22.96 1.74
C LEU A 467 -0.67 -22.66 0.86
N GLY A 468 -0.91 -22.00 -0.27
CA GLY A 468 0.11 -21.37 -1.11
C GLY A 468 0.04 -19.86 -1.04
N ASP A 469 1.20 -19.22 -1.16
CA ASP A 469 1.33 -17.77 -1.14
C ASP A 469 1.90 -17.28 -2.48
N VAL A 470 1.20 -16.34 -3.12
CA VAL A 470 1.60 -15.65 -4.34
C VAL A 470 1.13 -14.19 -4.28
N ASP A 471 1.81 -13.30 -5.00
CA ASP A 471 1.33 -11.92 -5.16
C ASP A 471 -0.10 -11.92 -5.73
N PHE A 472 -0.92 -10.94 -5.35
CA PHE A 472 -2.34 -10.86 -5.71
C PHE A 472 -2.61 -11.05 -7.22
N SER A 473 -1.79 -10.44 -8.09
CA SER A 473 -1.87 -10.58 -9.55
C SER A 473 -1.58 -12.00 -10.07
N GLY A 474 -0.90 -12.83 -9.28
CA GLY A 474 -0.56 -14.21 -9.58
C GLY A 474 -1.64 -15.24 -9.20
N ARG A 475 -2.68 -14.84 -8.46
CA ARG A 475 -3.73 -15.74 -7.94
C ARG A 475 -4.53 -16.45 -9.05
N ILE A 476 -5.11 -15.71 -10.00
CA ILE A 476 -5.86 -16.28 -11.14
C ILE A 476 -4.98 -17.23 -11.98
N PRO A 477 -3.77 -16.82 -12.43
CA PRO A 477 -2.86 -17.72 -13.14
C PRO A 477 -2.52 -18.99 -12.34
N ALA A 478 -2.37 -18.89 -11.02
CA ALA A 478 -2.02 -20.02 -10.16
C ALA A 478 -3.16 -21.06 -10.08
N VAL A 479 -4.42 -20.62 -9.99
CA VAL A 479 -5.60 -21.52 -10.03
C VAL A 479 -5.80 -22.14 -11.41
N GLN A 480 -5.62 -21.34 -12.48
CA GLN A 480 -5.69 -21.84 -13.86
C GLN A 480 -4.62 -22.89 -14.17
N SER A 481 -3.45 -22.82 -13.53
CA SER A 481 -2.32 -23.72 -13.79
C SER A 481 -2.53 -25.19 -13.39
N GLY A 482 -3.56 -25.52 -12.60
CA GLY A 482 -3.66 -26.86 -12.00
C GLY A 482 -3.09 -26.96 -10.59
N LYS A 483 -2.27 -25.99 -10.16
CA LYS A 483 -1.47 -26.09 -8.93
C LYS A 483 -2.30 -25.93 -7.65
N TYR A 484 -3.36 -25.11 -7.71
CA TYR A 484 -4.28 -24.83 -6.60
C TYR A 484 -5.72 -25.07 -7.06
N ASP A 485 -6.58 -25.45 -6.12
CA ASP A 485 -7.99 -25.77 -6.36
C ASP A 485 -8.83 -24.49 -6.47
N PHE A 486 -8.59 -23.50 -5.59
CA PHE A 486 -9.17 -22.16 -5.68
C PHE A 486 -8.31 -21.09 -5.00
N SER A 487 -8.63 -19.82 -5.27
CA SER A 487 -8.04 -18.64 -4.64
C SER A 487 -9.02 -17.94 -3.72
N THR A 488 -8.51 -17.30 -2.67
CA THR A 488 -9.28 -16.45 -1.76
C THR A 488 -9.33 -14.98 -2.21
N ASP A 489 -10.20 -14.20 -1.59
CA ASP A 489 -10.47 -12.76 -1.76
C ASP A 489 -10.27 -12.22 -3.19
N MET A 490 -11.29 -12.34 -4.03
CA MET A 490 -11.27 -11.80 -5.39
C MET A 490 -12.52 -10.97 -5.67
N ASN A 491 -12.34 -9.72 -6.08
CA ASN A 491 -13.44 -8.87 -6.55
C ASN A 491 -14.05 -9.48 -7.81
N VAL A 492 -15.36 -9.62 -7.81
CA VAL A 492 -16.12 -10.19 -8.93
C VAL A 492 -16.33 -9.12 -10.00
N THR A 493 -15.65 -9.24 -11.13
CA THR A 493 -15.83 -8.35 -12.30
C THR A 493 -16.30 -9.13 -13.52
N ALA A 494 -16.94 -8.46 -14.48
CA ALA A 494 -17.35 -9.07 -15.76
C ALA A 494 -16.15 -9.70 -16.49
N GLU A 495 -15.02 -8.99 -16.55
CA GLU A 495 -13.77 -9.46 -17.16
C GLU A 495 -13.22 -10.73 -16.46
N ARG A 496 -13.25 -10.78 -15.13
CA ARG A 496 -12.77 -11.95 -14.37
C ARG A 496 -13.71 -13.15 -14.52
N ARG A 497 -15.02 -12.94 -14.66
CA ARG A 497 -15.99 -14.01 -14.96
C ARG A 497 -15.73 -14.67 -16.31
N GLU A 498 -15.04 -14.00 -17.22
CA GLU A 498 -14.57 -14.63 -18.46
C GLU A 498 -13.45 -15.67 -18.18
N GLN A 499 -12.65 -15.48 -17.14
CA GLN A 499 -11.41 -16.23 -16.87
C GLN A 499 -11.53 -17.31 -15.79
N VAL A 500 -12.41 -17.12 -14.80
CA VAL A 500 -12.59 -18.00 -13.63
C VAL A 500 -14.06 -18.19 -13.28
N LEU A 501 -14.36 -19.25 -12.54
CA LEU A 501 -15.66 -19.49 -11.90
C LEU A 501 -15.62 -18.89 -10.48
N PHE A 502 -16.67 -18.20 -10.04
CA PHE A 502 -16.75 -17.64 -8.69
C PHE A 502 -17.70 -18.44 -7.80
N SER A 503 -17.40 -18.50 -6.49
CA SER A 503 -18.36 -18.87 -5.46
C SER A 503 -19.45 -17.81 -5.28
N GLU A 504 -20.44 -18.11 -4.44
CA GLU A 504 -21.25 -17.06 -3.81
C GLU A 504 -20.34 -16.10 -3.01
N PRO A 505 -20.75 -14.83 -2.82
CA PRO A 505 -19.95 -13.86 -2.08
C PRO A 505 -19.62 -14.33 -0.67
N THR A 506 -18.34 -14.22 -0.30
CA THR A 506 -17.84 -14.48 1.05
C THR A 506 -17.81 -13.21 1.89
N SER A 507 -17.88 -12.04 1.26
CA SER A 507 -18.07 -10.75 1.91
C SER A 507 -18.67 -9.74 0.92
N HIS A 508 -19.32 -8.71 1.47
CA HIS A 508 -19.87 -7.57 0.73
C HIS A 508 -19.15 -6.30 1.17
N GLY A 509 -18.92 -5.37 0.24
CA GLY A 509 -18.37 -4.05 0.57
C GLY A 509 -18.40 -3.12 -0.65
N GLY A 510 -17.70 -2.00 -0.57
CA GLY A 510 -17.60 -1.08 -1.71
C GLY A 510 -16.21 -0.46 -1.89
N ILE A 511 -16.01 0.28 -2.98
CA ILE A 511 -14.86 1.19 -3.06
C ILE A 511 -15.20 2.43 -2.26
N VAL A 512 -14.34 2.81 -1.34
CA VAL A 512 -14.47 3.99 -0.50
C VAL A 512 -13.26 4.89 -0.67
N LEU A 513 -13.42 6.15 -0.25
CA LEU A 513 -12.36 7.13 -0.29
C LEU A 513 -11.68 7.22 1.07
N ALA A 514 -10.43 6.75 1.15
CA ALA A 514 -9.59 6.93 2.32
C ALA A 514 -9.03 8.35 2.36
N VAL A 515 -9.17 8.97 3.51
CA VAL A 515 -8.78 10.35 3.79
C VAL A 515 -8.05 10.38 5.13
N LYS A 516 -7.52 11.54 5.52
CA LYS A 516 -7.00 11.68 6.88
C LYS A 516 -8.18 11.73 7.85
N SER A 517 -8.07 11.10 9.00
CA SER A 517 -9.11 11.18 10.03
C SER A 517 -9.40 12.63 10.46
N SER A 518 -8.39 13.51 10.44
CA SER A 518 -8.56 14.96 10.60
C SER A 518 -9.56 15.59 9.63
N ASP A 519 -9.62 15.08 8.41
CA ASP A 519 -10.51 15.64 7.40
C ASP A 519 -11.97 15.30 7.71
N LEU A 520 -12.24 14.13 8.30
CA LEU A 520 -13.59 13.72 8.73
C LEU A 520 -13.99 14.32 10.08
N ALA A 521 -13.02 14.64 10.93
CA ALA A 521 -13.22 15.23 12.26
C ALA A 521 -13.66 16.71 12.26
N LYS A 522 -14.37 17.20 11.24
CA LYS A 522 -14.92 18.57 11.20
C LYS A 522 -16.21 18.71 12.02
N THR A 523 -16.11 18.37 13.30
CA THR A 523 -16.78 19.13 14.37
C THR A 523 -15.71 19.60 15.34
N GLN A 524 -14.94 20.62 14.95
CA GLN A 524 -14.11 21.33 15.92
C GLN A 524 -15.02 22.05 16.91
N ALA A 525 -15.12 21.49 18.12
CA ALA A 525 -15.39 22.27 19.32
C ALA A 525 -14.37 23.44 19.39
N PRO A 526 -14.78 24.61 19.90
CA PRO A 526 -13.97 25.81 19.81
C PRO A 526 -12.63 25.62 20.52
N ARG A 527 -11.57 26.07 19.81
CA ARG A 527 -10.23 26.32 20.35
C ARG A 527 -10.35 26.91 21.75
N THR A 528 -9.60 26.40 22.71
CA THR A 528 -9.27 27.22 23.87
C THR A 528 -8.54 28.45 23.32
N GLU A 529 -9.08 29.65 23.56
CA GLU A 529 -8.55 30.92 23.04
C GLU A 529 -7.06 31.18 23.41
N SER A 530 -6.46 30.34 24.26
CA SER A 530 -5.07 30.42 24.70
C SER A 530 -4.09 29.51 23.94
N GLY A 531 -4.53 28.37 23.38
CA GLY A 531 -3.62 27.37 22.81
C GLY A 531 -2.52 26.90 23.77
N VAL A 532 -2.82 26.89 25.08
CA VAL A 532 -1.93 26.44 26.15
C VAL A 532 -2.56 25.20 26.79
N TYR A 533 -1.88 24.07 26.69
CA TYR A 533 -2.28 22.80 27.31
C TYR A 533 -1.57 22.66 28.66
N THR A 534 -2.33 22.49 29.74
CA THR A 534 -1.79 22.42 31.10
C THR A 534 -2.17 21.14 31.82
N ARG A 535 -3.24 20.46 31.38
CA ARG A 535 -3.77 19.23 31.96
C ARG A 535 -4.08 18.23 30.86
N LEU A 536 -4.10 16.93 31.20
CA LEU A 536 -4.42 15.88 30.21
C LEU A 536 -5.82 16.05 29.62
N THR A 537 -6.79 16.51 30.41
CA THR A 537 -8.16 16.80 29.92
C THR A 537 -8.19 17.85 28.81
N ASP A 538 -7.18 18.72 28.72
CA ASP A 538 -7.11 19.73 27.68
C ASP A 538 -6.79 19.10 26.30
N LEU A 539 -6.46 17.79 26.25
CA LEU A 539 -6.03 17.04 25.07
C LEU A 539 -7.07 16.06 24.50
N GLU A 540 -8.30 16.03 25.03
CA GLU A 540 -9.35 15.08 24.60
C GLU A 540 -9.64 15.12 23.10
N HIS A 541 -9.40 16.26 22.43
CA HIS A 541 -9.56 16.44 20.98
C HIS A 541 -8.30 17.01 20.30
N ALA A 542 -7.13 16.85 20.93
CA ALA A 542 -5.88 17.38 20.43
C ALA A 542 -5.24 16.46 19.37
N ARG A 543 -4.31 17.01 18.58
CA ARG A 543 -3.44 16.22 17.71
C ARG A 543 -2.26 15.72 18.53
N ILE A 544 -2.17 14.42 18.77
CA ILE A 544 -1.16 13.81 19.64
C ILE A 544 -0.19 13.00 18.80
N GLY A 545 1.09 13.37 18.82
CA GLY A 545 2.17 12.56 18.25
C GLY A 545 2.51 11.37 19.14
N VAL A 546 2.71 10.20 18.55
CA VAL A 546 3.12 8.96 19.23
C VAL A 546 4.16 8.21 18.40
N THR A 547 4.99 7.38 19.03
CA THR A 547 5.94 6.54 18.29
C THR A 547 5.26 5.24 17.82
N THR A 548 5.43 4.85 16.55
CA THR A 548 4.83 3.62 15.99
C THR A 548 5.23 2.38 16.80
N GLY A 549 4.24 1.57 17.20
CA GLY A 549 4.48 0.34 17.96
C GLY A 549 4.98 0.55 19.40
N SER A 550 4.84 1.77 19.94
CA SER A 550 5.22 2.09 21.31
C SER A 550 4.07 1.83 22.29
N VAL A 551 4.42 1.51 23.54
CA VAL A 551 3.43 1.38 24.62
C VAL A 551 2.72 2.72 24.90
N GLN A 552 3.41 3.83 24.63
CA GLN A 552 2.89 5.19 24.74
C GLN A 552 1.76 5.46 23.74
N ALA A 553 1.83 4.88 22.54
CA ALA A 553 0.75 4.99 21.54
C ALA A 553 -0.53 4.36 22.08
N LEU A 554 -0.46 3.08 22.50
CA LEU A 554 -1.59 2.36 23.08
C LEU A 554 -2.18 3.08 24.30
N GLN A 555 -1.32 3.59 25.18
CA GLN A 555 -1.77 4.31 26.38
C GLN A 555 -2.40 5.67 26.07
N ALA A 556 -1.91 6.37 25.03
CA ALA A 556 -2.47 7.65 24.63
C ALA A 556 -3.83 7.45 23.96
N GLU A 557 -3.94 6.44 23.09
CA GLU A 557 -5.19 6.03 22.43
C GLU A 557 -6.26 5.59 23.45
N GLU A 558 -5.87 4.79 24.45
CA GLU A 558 -6.79 4.38 25.53
C GLU A 558 -7.25 5.59 26.36
N ARG A 559 -6.35 6.55 26.61
CA ARG A 559 -6.65 7.71 27.46
C ARG A 559 -7.45 8.80 26.74
N PHE A 560 -7.22 8.99 25.44
CA PHE A 560 -7.80 10.04 24.61
C PHE A 560 -8.44 9.42 23.36
N PRO A 561 -9.58 8.73 23.49
CA PRO A 561 -10.22 8.05 22.36
C PRO A 561 -10.69 9.00 21.25
N ASP A 562 -10.93 10.27 21.58
CA ASP A 562 -11.42 11.31 20.67
C ASP A 562 -10.30 12.24 20.15
N ALA A 563 -9.03 11.93 20.45
CA ALA A 563 -7.86 12.68 19.98
C ALA A 563 -7.37 12.14 18.63
N GLU A 564 -6.73 12.99 17.83
CA GLU A 564 -6.17 12.59 16.54
C GLU A 564 -4.70 12.18 16.72
N PHE A 565 -4.36 10.93 16.38
CA PHE A 565 -3.00 10.40 16.57
C PHE A 565 -2.13 10.53 15.32
N PHE A 566 -0.87 10.92 15.51
CA PHE A 566 0.13 11.00 14.45
C PHE A 566 1.32 10.12 14.80
N TYR A 567 1.59 9.10 13.98
CA TYR A 567 2.65 8.13 14.24
C TYR A 567 3.99 8.55 13.64
N PHE A 568 5.04 8.50 14.45
CA PHE A 568 6.41 8.82 14.07
C PHE A 568 7.34 7.63 14.35
N SER A 569 8.39 7.48 13.55
CA SER A 569 9.40 6.43 13.79
C SER A 569 10.51 6.86 14.77
N ASN A 570 10.59 8.15 15.11
CA ASN A 570 11.57 8.69 16.04
C ASN A 570 11.10 10.05 16.64
N ASN A 571 11.67 10.40 17.80
CA ASN A 571 11.30 11.61 18.54
C ASN A 571 11.73 12.92 17.89
N VAL A 572 12.69 12.88 16.96
CA VAL A 572 13.16 14.10 16.28
C VAL A 572 12.09 14.59 15.31
N ASP A 573 11.49 13.67 14.57
CA ASP A 573 10.41 13.98 13.63
C ASP A 573 9.15 14.41 14.40
N MET A 574 8.87 13.79 15.54
CA MET A 574 7.76 14.14 16.42
C MET A 574 7.93 15.55 17.03
N LEU A 575 9.11 15.88 17.56
CA LEU A 575 9.42 17.22 18.04
C LEU A 575 9.38 18.27 16.90
N GLY A 576 9.86 17.89 15.71
CA GLY A 576 9.76 18.71 14.51
C GLY A 576 8.30 18.98 14.11
N ALA A 577 7.44 17.98 14.18
CA ALA A 577 6.01 18.11 13.94
C ALA A 577 5.32 19.00 14.97
N LEU A 578 5.69 18.88 16.25
CA LEU A 578 5.19 19.74 17.34
C LEU A 578 5.56 21.21 17.09
N ARG A 579 6.82 21.48 16.71
CA ARG A 579 7.29 22.83 16.35
C ARG A 579 6.69 23.39 15.07
N ALA A 580 6.35 22.51 14.12
CA ALA A 580 5.67 22.87 12.88
C ALA A 580 4.16 23.04 13.06
N ASP A 581 3.64 22.97 14.29
CA ASP A 581 2.22 23.07 14.64
C ASP A 581 1.37 22.00 13.91
N LYS A 582 1.99 20.86 13.57
CA LYS A 582 1.32 19.69 12.96
C LYS A 582 0.66 18.79 14.01
N ILE A 583 1.23 18.76 15.21
CA ILE A 583 0.67 18.13 16.40
C ILE A 583 0.66 19.16 17.53
N ASP A 584 -0.24 19.00 18.48
CA ASP A 584 -0.44 19.90 19.62
C ASP A 584 0.34 19.42 20.86
N ALA A 585 0.52 18.10 20.96
CA ALA A 585 1.28 17.44 22.02
C ALA A 585 1.90 16.14 21.49
N PHE A 586 2.83 15.53 22.22
CA PHE A 586 3.21 14.14 21.97
C PHE A 586 3.31 13.32 23.25
N ALA A 587 2.94 12.04 23.19
CA ALA A 587 3.11 11.11 24.30
C ALA A 587 4.42 10.32 24.13
N ASP A 588 5.23 10.31 25.17
CA ASP A 588 6.52 9.61 25.17
C ASP A 588 6.91 9.17 26.60
N ALA A 589 7.95 8.34 26.73
CA ALA A 589 8.51 7.93 28.00
C ALA A 589 9.00 9.17 28.78
N GLU A 590 8.66 9.23 30.08
CA GLU A 590 9.02 10.34 30.96
C GLU A 590 10.52 10.62 30.98
N ALA A 591 11.32 9.56 31.07
CA ALA A 591 12.78 9.62 31.08
C ALA A 591 13.33 10.38 29.86
N LEU A 592 12.85 10.02 28.69
CA LEU A 592 13.31 10.54 27.41
C LEU A 592 12.80 11.96 27.18
N THR A 593 11.54 12.23 27.53
CA THR A 593 10.95 13.57 27.42
C THR A 593 11.63 14.57 28.35
N ARG A 594 11.90 14.19 29.60
CA ARG A 594 12.64 15.04 30.56
C ARG A 594 14.05 15.32 30.07
N TYR A 595 14.72 14.33 29.48
CA TYR A 595 16.01 14.54 28.83
C TYR A 595 15.89 15.53 27.66
N MET A 596 14.90 15.36 26.78
CA MET A 596 14.64 16.26 25.65
C MET A 596 14.46 17.72 26.10
N MET A 597 13.78 17.96 27.22
CA MET A 597 13.58 19.30 27.78
C MET A 597 14.89 19.99 28.18
N THR A 598 15.96 19.24 28.52
CA THR A 598 17.26 19.84 28.85
C THR A 598 17.94 20.47 27.62
N GLU A 599 17.73 19.90 26.44
CA GLU A 599 18.27 20.39 25.16
C GLU A 599 17.27 21.29 24.40
N ASN A 600 15.99 21.27 24.80
CA ASN A 600 14.90 21.99 24.16
C ASN A 600 14.15 22.82 25.22
N PRO A 601 14.62 24.04 25.56
CA PRO A 601 14.06 24.83 26.64
C PRO A 601 12.62 25.29 26.39
N ASP A 602 12.19 25.27 25.13
CA ASP A 602 10.84 25.50 24.62
C ASP A 602 9.89 24.32 24.87
N LEU A 603 10.38 23.14 25.27
CA LEU A 603 9.57 21.97 25.56
C LEU A 603 9.26 21.85 27.06
N THR A 604 8.06 21.39 27.41
CA THR A 604 7.65 21.04 28.77
C THR A 604 6.77 19.80 28.80
N CYS A 605 6.68 19.12 29.94
CA CYS A 605 5.68 18.08 30.16
C CYS A 605 4.48 18.61 30.93
N LEU A 606 3.31 17.98 30.74
CA LEU A 606 2.17 18.13 31.65
C LEU A 606 2.50 17.51 33.02
N GLU A 607 1.95 18.09 34.10
CA GLU A 607 2.19 17.60 35.46
C GLU A 607 1.57 16.21 35.70
N GLU A 608 0.40 15.95 35.10
CA GLU A 608 -0.27 14.65 35.14
C GLU A 608 0.40 13.65 34.17
N ARG A 609 0.65 12.43 34.65
CA ARG A 609 1.20 11.34 33.85
C ARG A 609 0.10 10.66 33.04
N LEU A 610 0.43 10.25 31.83
CA LEU A 610 -0.44 9.46 30.97
C LEU A 610 -0.68 8.06 31.53
N SER A 611 0.36 7.47 32.12
CA SER A 611 0.29 6.19 32.81
C SER A 611 1.29 6.15 33.97
N GLU A 612 0.94 5.40 35.01
CA GLU A 612 1.87 5.06 36.10
C GLU A 612 2.45 3.66 35.89
N GLY A 613 3.69 3.46 36.33
CA GLY A 613 4.25 2.11 36.49
C GLY A 613 4.75 1.44 35.20
N MET A 614 5.23 2.21 34.21
CA MET A 614 5.99 1.65 33.10
C MET A 614 7.27 1.02 33.64
N LYS A 615 7.38 -0.30 33.48
CA LYS A 615 8.54 -1.09 33.86
C LYS A 615 9.41 -1.33 32.64
N VAL A 616 10.66 -0.90 32.73
CA VAL A 616 11.70 -1.16 31.75
C VAL A 616 12.70 -2.11 32.38
N GLY A 617 13.11 -3.14 31.64
CA GLY A 617 14.08 -4.12 32.12
C GLY A 617 14.96 -4.68 31.01
N ALA A 618 16.03 -5.35 31.40
CA ALA A 618 16.85 -6.11 30.47
C ALA A 618 16.11 -7.38 30.04
N VAL A 619 16.33 -7.81 28.81
CA VAL A 619 15.71 -9.02 28.25
C VAL A 619 16.73 -10.09 27.91
N PHE A 620 16.36 -11.34 28.17
CA PHE A 620 17.24 -12.52 28.06
C PHE A 620 16.59 -13.61 27.19
N PRO A 621 17.37 -14.47 26.52
CA PRO A 621 16.82 -15.57 25.75
C PRO A 621 16.14 -16.60 26.65
N LYS A 622 15.07 -17.26 26.15
CA LYS A 622 14.39 -18.37 26.83
C LYS A 622 15.19 -19.68 26.75
N THR A 623 16.43 -19.65 27.22
CA THR A 623 17.30 -20.81 27.39
C THR A 623 17.63 -21.03 28.87
N ALA A 624 18.17 -22.19 29.23
CA ALA A 624 18.55 -22.46 30.62
C ALA A 624 19.64 -21.48 31.11
N GLU A 625 20.60 -21.16 30.24
CA GLU A 625 21.65 -20.19 30.50
C GLU A 625 21.10 -18.76 30.59
N GLY A 626 20.16 -18.40 29.71
CA GLY A 626 19.48 -17.10 29.73
C GLY A 626 18.64 -16.89 30.99
N GLN A 627 17.94 -17.94 31.46
CA GLN A 627 17.19 -17.89 32.72
C GLN A 627 18.12 -17.68 33.92
N ALA A 628 19.22 -18.43 34.01
CA ALA A 628 20.17 -18.28 35.11
C ALA A 628 20.77 -16.87 35.17
N LEU A 629 21.12 -16.30 34.00
CA LEU A 629 21.65 -14.94 33.92
C LEU A 629 20.57 -13.89 34.25
N CYS A 630 19.34 -14.09 33.78
CA CYS A 630 18.19 -13.23 34.09
C CYS A 630 17.90 -13.19 35.59
N ASP A 631 17.92 -14.35 36.26
CA ASP A 631 17.69 -14.47 37.70
C ASP A 631 18.81 -13.78 38.50
N GLN A 632 20.06 -13.95 38.08
CA GLN A 632 21.22 -13.32 38.69
C GLN A 632 21.20 -11.78 38.53
N PHE A 633 20.91 -11.29 37.32
CA PHE A 633 20.78 -9.86 37.06
C PHE A 633 19.60 -9.26 37.82
N SER A 634 18.48 -9.98 37.89
CA SER A 634 17.31 -9.58 38.68
C SER A 634 17.62 -9.47 40.17
N GLN A 635 18.41 -10.40 40.71
CA GLN A 635 18.88 -10.32 42.10
C GLN A 635 19.71 -9.07 42.34
N PHE A 636 20.68 -8.78 41.46
CA PHE A 636 21.50 -7.57 41.54
C PHE A 636 20.64 -6.30 41.53
N VAL A 637 19.66 -6.21 40.63
CA VAL A 637 18.76 -5.05 40.55
C VAL A 637 17.98 -4.84 41.87
N ARG A 638 17.54 -5.91 42.54
CA ARG A 638 16.90 -5.81 43.87
C ARG A 638 17.86 -5.33 44.95
N GLU A 639 19.11 -5.77 44.92
CA GLU A 639 20.14 -5.38 45.89
C GLU A 639 20.50 -3.89 45.77
N ILE A 640 20.71 -3.40 44.54
CA ILE A 640 21.03 -1.98 44.31
C ILE A 640 19.88 -1.03 44.67
N ARG A 641 18.63 -1.52 44.59
CA ARG A 641 17.44 -0.77 45.05
C ARG A 641 17.38 -0.65 46.58
N GLN A 642 17.92 -1.62 47.31
CA GLN A 642 17.92 -1.61 48.78
C GLN A 642 19.07 -0.82 49.39
N ASN A 643 20.21 -0.75 48.69
CA ASN A 643 21.42 -0.10 49.20
C ASN A 643 21.62 1.35 48.73
N GLY A 644 20.67 1.90 47.96
CA GLY A 644 20.66 3.28 47.46
C GLY A 644 21.49 3.53 46.18
N VAL A 645 22.17 2.50 45.64
CA VAL A 645 22.93 2.60 44.39
C VAL A 645 22.00 2.84 43.19
N TYR A 646 20.79 2.28 43.22
CA TYR A 646 19.79 2.56 42.19
C TYR A 646 19.48 4.06 42.11
N ASP A 647 19.19 4.71 43.23
CA ASP A 647 18.87 6.14 43.28
C ASP A 647 20.06 7.00 42.82
N GLU A 648 21.29 6.61 43.17
CA GLU A 648 22.52 7.26 42.68
C GLU A 648 22.62 7.21 41.14
N ILE A 649 22.34 6.05 40.53
CA ILE A 649 22.34 5.90 39.07
C ILE A 649 21.26 6.81 38.46
N GLN A 650 20.04 6.80 39.00
CA GLN A 650 18.97 7.67 38.51
C GLN A 650 19.38 9.15 38.57
N ASP A 651 19.93 9.61 39.69
CA ASP A 651 20.37 10.99 39.90
C ASP A 651 21.47 11.42 38.91
N ILE A 652 22.39 10.53 38.56
CA ILE A 652 23.45 10.80 37.58
C ILE A 652 22.86 10.98 36.18
N TRP A 653 22.01 10.04 35.75
CA TRP A 653 21.56 9.97 34.36
C TRP A 653 20.37 10.88 34.06
N PHE A 654 19.56 11.23 35.07
CA PHE A 654 18.44 12.17 34.96
C PHE A 654 18.74 13.58 35.48
N GLY A 655 19.82 13.78 36.24
CA GLY A 655 20.23 15.10 36.75
C GLY A 655 20.79 16.04 35.68
N GLU A 656 20.84 17.33 35.98
CA GLU A 656 21.31 18.38 35.05
C GLU A 656 22.84 18.40 34.85
N ASP A 657 23.61 17.78 35.75
CA ASP A 657 25.08 17.81 35.71
C ASP A 657 25.65 16.79 34.73
N GLU A 658 25.82 17.23 33.48
CA GLU A 658 26.34 16.41 32.37
C GLU A 658 27.76 15.86 32.64
N ALA A 659 28.56 16.52 33.48
CA ALA A 659 29.92 16.07 33.80
C ALA A 659 29.93 14.78 34.63
N ARG A 660 28.83 14.49 35.35
CA ARG A 660 28.68 13.26 36.14
C ARG A 660 28.28 12.04 35.29
N ARG A 661 27.74 12.25 34.08
CA ARG A 661 27.31 11.19 33.15
C ARG A 661 28.49 10.51 32.48
N VAL A 662 29.22 9.71 33.26
CA VAL A 662 30.40 8.95 32.85
C VAL A 662 30.23 7.53 33.38
N VAL A 663 30.42 6.54 32.51
CA VAL A 663 30.47 5.14 32.92
C VAL A 663 31.95 4.74 33.08
N PRO A 664 32.30 3.91 34.07
CA PRO A 664 33.65 3.35 34.17
C PRO A 664 34.10 2.65 32.88
N ASP A 665 35.41 2.68 32.59
CA ASP A 665 35.97 2.07 31.38
C ASP A 665 35.60 0.57 31.29
N LEU A 666 35.01 0.18 30.15
CA LEU A 666 34.61 -1.19 29.87
C LEU A 666 35.81 -2.14 29.82
N HIS A 667 37.00 -1.63 29.51
CA HIS A 667 38.25 -2.40 29.47
C HIS A 667 38.77 -2.77 30.86
N ASP A 668 38.32 -2.10 31.92
CA ASP A 668 38.71 -2.36 33.31
C ASP A 668 37.83 -3.42 34.00
N LEU A 669 36.95 -4.09 33.25
CA LEU A 669 36.09 -5.13 33.77
C LEU A 669 36.86 -6.46 33.98
N PRO A 670 36.60 -7.18 35.09
CA PRO A 670 37.41 -8.32 35.53
C PRO A 670 37.44 -9.51 34.56
N ALA A 671 36.35 -9.74 33.80
CA ALA A 671 36.21 -10.83 32.82
C ALA A 671 36.56 -12.25 33.32
N THR A 672 36.57 -12.48 34.64
CA THR A 672 36.87 -13.78 35.26
C THR A 672 35.82 -14.86 34.92
N ASN A 673 34.57 -14.44 34.71
CA ASN A 673 33.44 -15.30 34.33
C ASN A 673 33.09 -15.19 32.83
N GLY A 674 34.02 -14.70 32.01
CA GLY A 674 33.82 -14.48 30.57
C GLY A 674 33.31 -13.06 30.26
N THR A 675 33.00 -12.81 28.99
CA THR A 675 32.51 -11.52 28.49
C THR A 675 31.07 -11.68 28.01
N LEU A 676 30.16 -10.86 28.54
CA LEU A 676 28.76 -10.84 28.13
C LEU A 676 28.59 -9.88 26.95
N ARG A 677 27.78 -10.29 25.98
CA ARG A 677 27.40 -9.49 24.80
C ARG A 677 26.00 -8.93 25.01
N MET A 678 25.89 -7.62 25.07
CA MET A 678 24.62 -6.91 25.26
C MET A 678 24.20 -6.23 23.96
N ALA A 679 23.04 -6.57 23.40
CA ALA A 679 22.44 -5.77 22.32
C ALA A 679 21.81 -4.50 22.88
N ALA A 680 22.00 -3.37 22.19
CA ALA A 680 21.32 -2.12 22.50
C ALA A 680 21.28 -1.18 21.30
N ASP A 681 20.25 -0.35 21.24
CA ASP A 681 20.24 0.82 20.37
C ASP A 681 21.04 1.96 21.02
N THR A 682 22.20 2.26 20.44
CA THR A 682 23.11 3.30 20.94
C THR A 682 22.70 4.73 20.57
N ALA A 683 21.47 4.92 20.10
CA ALA A 683 20.86 6.22 19.87
C ALA A 683 19.80 6.59 20.93
N LEU A 684 19.52 5.71 21.90
CA LEU A 684 18.41 5.85 22.85
C LEU A 684 18.84 6.50 24.17
N VAL A 685 18.83 7.83 24.21
CA VAL A 685 19.18 8.61 25.41
C VAL A 685 18.00 8.61 26.40
N PRO A 686 18.18 8.53 27.73
CA PRO A 686 19.43 8.33 28.48
C PRO A 686 19.78 6.85 28.71
N PHE A 687 19.10 5.90 28.06
CA PHE A 687 19.26 4.47 28.31
C PHE A 687 20.60 3.92 27.81
N VAL A 688 20.89 4.07 26.52
CA VAL A 688 22.17 3.68 25.90
C VAL A 688 22.51 4.64 24.75
N TYR A 689 23.66 5.32 24.82
CA TYR A 689 24.13 6.23 23.78
C TYR A 689 25.66 6.43 23.78
N ILE A 690 26.26 6.90 22.68
CA ILE A 690 27.74 6.99 22.53
C ILE A 690 28.34 8.34 23.02
N LYS A 691 28.81 8.48 24.25
CA LYS A 691 29.53 9.70 24.68
C LYS A 691 31.05 9.53 24.55
N ASP A 692 31.74 10.49 23.96
CA ASP A 692 33.21 10.45 23.72
C ASP A 692 33.71 9.19 22.99
N GLY A 693 32.86 8.60 22.13
CA GLY A 693 33.16 7.37 21.40
C GLY A 693 32.86 6.08 22.17
N ASN A 694 32.43 6.16 23.43
CA ASN A 694 32.10 5.03 24.28
C ASN A 694 30.58 4.93 24.53
N PRO A 695 30.00 3.72 24.57
CA PRO A 695 28.62 3.56 25.01
C PRO A 695 28.50 3.88 26.49
N VAL A 696 27.54 4.74 26.81
CA VAL A 696 27.19 5.20 28.15
C VAL A 696 25.66 5.21 28.28
N GLY A 697 25.15 5.39 29.50
CA GLY A 697 23.71 5.45 29.75
C GLY A 697 23.32 4.65 30.98
N ILE A 698 22.04 4.74 31.36
CA ILE A 698 21.54 4.13 32.59
C ILE A 698 21.68 2.61 32.59
N ASP A 699 21.37 1.97 31.46
CA ASP A 699 21.44 0.52 31.32
C ASP A 699 22.91 0.09 31.26
N VAL A 700 23.77 0.91 30.62
CA VAL A 700 25.21 0.65 30.57
C VAL A 700 25.84 0.74 31.96
N ASP A 701 25.55 1.78 32.74
CA ASP A 701 26.06 1.94 34.11
C ASP A 701 25.60 0.79 35.02
N THR A 702 24.31 0.45 34.96
CA THR A 702 23.72 -0.68 35.70
C THR A 702 24.44 -1.99 35.35
N VAL A 703 24.62 -2.27 34.07
CA VAL A 703 25.28 -3.50 33.60
C VAL A 703 26.77 -3.50 33.94
N VAL A 704 27.47 -2.36 33.85
CA VAL A 704 28.89 -2.27 34.22
C VAL A 704 29.09 -2.57 35.71
N ARG A 705 28.21 -2.06 36.57
CA ARG A 705 28.24 -2.38 38.00
C ARG A 705 27.94 -3.86 38.25
N PHE A 706 26.96 -4.43 37.56
CA PHE A 706 26.70 -5.88 37.57
C PHE A 706 27.92 -6.71 37.15
N CYS A 707 28.57 -6.34 36.04
CA CYS A 707 29.75 -7.02 35.54
C CYS A 707 30.92 -6.95 36.52
N LYS A 708 31.12 -5.82 37.21
CA LYS A 708 32.15 -5.68 38.26
C LYS A 708 31.88 -6.59 39.45
N GLU A 709 30.64 -6.63 39.92
CA GLU A 709 30.26 -7.41 41.10
C GLU A 709 30.33 -8.91 40.84
N TYR A 710 29.84 -9.36 39.69
CA TYR A 710 29.77 -10.78 39.34
C TYR A 710 30.94 -11.27 38.47
N GLY A 711 31.96 -10.45 38.24
CA GLY A 711 33.20 -10.88 37.59
C GLY A 711 33.11 -11.05 36.06
N TYR A 712 32.20 -10.38 35.38
CA TYR A 712 32.04 -10.45 33.91
C TYR A 712 32.78 -9.30 33.20
N GLY A 713 33.14 -9.52 31.94
CA GLY A 713 33.42 -8.46 30.97
C GLY A 713 32.14 -8.07 30.22
N LEU A 714 32.15 -6.94 29.51
CA LEU A 714 31.02 -6.47 28.73
C LEU A 714 31.44 -6.06 27.31
N GLU A 715 30.72 -6.56 26.32
CA GLU A 715 30.76 -6.11 24.93
C GLU A 715 29.37 -5.61 24.53
N ILE A 716 29.25 -4.32 24.16
CA ILE A 716 28.00 -3.76 23.66
C ILE A 716 27.95 -3.92 22.14
N VAL A 717 26.91 -4.59 21.66
CA VAL A 717 26.65 -4.86 20.24
C VAL A 717 25.60 -3.87 19.75
N PRO A 718 26.01 -2.74 19.12
CA PRO A 718 25.07 -1.72 18.66
C PRO A 718 24.21 -2.25 17.51
N MET A 719 22.89 -2.02 17.55
CA MET A 719 21.96 -2.33 16.45
C MET A 719 20.70 -1.45 16.51
N ASP A 720 19.85 -1.51 15.50
CA ASP A 720 18.55 -0.81 15.52
C ASP A 720 17.60 -1.47 16.52
N PHE A 721 16.74 -0.67 17.17
CA PHE A 721 15.79 -1.14 18.18
C PHE A 721 14.96 -2.36 17.72
N ALA A 722 14.46 -2.36 16.48
CA ALA A 722 13.70 -3.48 15.91
C ALA A 722 14.49 -4.79 15.79
N GLY A 723 15.83 -4.71 15.70
CA GLY A 723 16.73 -5.86 15.63
C GLY A 723 17.05 -6.51 16.97
N ILE A 724 16.74 -5.84 18.10
CA ILE A 724 17.16 -6.27 19.44
C ILE A 724 16.53 -7.60 19.84
N ILE A 725 15.20 -7.71 19.79
CA ILE A 725 14.49 -8.93 20.19
C ILE A 725 14.90 -10.13 19.30
N PRO A 726 14.95 -10.01 17.95
CA PRO A 726 15.48 -11.07 17.09
C PRO A 726 16.93 -11.48 17.43
N ALA A 727 17.80 -10.54 17.80
CA ALA A 727 19.18 -10.84 18.17
C ALA A 727 19.29 -11.64 19.48
N VAL A 728 18.44 -11.33 20.46
CA VAL A 728 18.34 -12.07 21.73
C VAL A 728 17.79 -13.47 21.47
N VAL A 729 16.66 -13.59 20.75
CA VAL A 729 16.02 -14.87 20.44
C VAL A 729 16.93 -15.79 19.63
N SER A 730 17.72 -15.23 18.70
CA SER A 730 18.69 -16.01 17.91
C SER A 730 19.97 -16.39 18.67
N GLY A 731 20.17 -15.88 19.89
CA GLY A 731 21.38 -16.13 20.70
C GLY A 731 22.65 -15.43 20.18
N LYS A 732 22.49 -14.43 19.30
CA LYS A 732 23.63 -13.60 18.82
C LYS A 732 24.22 -12.76 19.94
N VAL A 733 23.41 -12.41 20.93
CA VAL A 733 23.79 -11.72 22.16
C VAL A 733 23.31 -12.51 23.36
N ASP A 734 23.92 -12.29 24.52
CA ASP A 734 23.59 -13.01 25.74
C ASP A 734 22.37 -12.38 26.43
N PHE A 735 22.18 -11.08 26.26
CA PHE A 735 21.00 -10.33 26.69
C PHE A 735 20.91 -8.99 25.95
N ALA A 736 19.85 -8.23 26.19
CA ALA A 736 19.71 -6.87 25.67
C ALA A 736 19.18 -5.88 26.71
N GLY A 737 19.48 -4.61 26.49
CA GLY A 737 18.89 -3.48 27.20
C GLY A 737 18.75 -2.28 26.26
N GLY A 738 18.53 -1.09 26.81
CA GLY A 738 18.18 0.10 26.03
C GLY A 738 16.69 0.37 26.07
N GLY A 739 16.12 0.55 27.27
CA GLY A 739 14.75 1.08 27.38
C GLY A 739 13.63 0.10 27.00
N ILE A 740 13.85 -1.22 27.10
CA ILE A 740 12.86 -2.22 26.69
C ILE A 740 11.71 -2.29 27.70
N ALA A 741 10.58 -1.68 27.36
CA ALA A 741 9.37 -1.72 28.16
C ALA A 741 8.76 -3.14 28.21
N TYR A 742 8.29 -3.53 29.39
CA TYR A 742 7.59 -4.78 29.62
C TYR A 742 6.25 -4.79 28.88
N THR A 743 6.04 -5.83 28.07
CA THR A 743 4.77 -6.12 27.40
C THR A 743 4.50 -7.61 27.48
N LYS A 744 3.22 -8.01 27.61
CA LYS A 744 2.83 -9.43 27.63
C LYS A 744 3.33 -10.18 26.39
N GLU A 745 3.18 -9.59 25.21
CA GLU A 745 3.62 -10.12 23.91
C GLU A 745 5.11 -10.45 23.88
N ARG A 746 6.00 -9.48 24.15
CA ARG A 746 7.45 -9.73 24.21
C ARG A 746 7.83 -10.79 25.26
N ALA A 747 7.10 -10.86 26.38
CA ALA A 747 7.35 -11.87 27.42
C ALA A 747 7.07 -13.31 26.94
N GLU A 748 6.38 -13.49 25.82
CA GLU A 748 6.24 -14.81 25.16
C GLU A 748 7.52 -15.24 24.45
N SER A 749 8.31 -14.28 23.94
CA SER A 749 9.54 -14.55 23.17
C SER A 749 10.82 -14.45 24.01
N VAL A 750 10.86 -13.59 25.03
CA VAL A 750 12.05 -13.32 25.87
C VAL A 750 11.71 -13.35 27.36
N LEU A 751 12.74 -13.48 28.20
CA LEU A 751 12.64 -13.33 29.66
C LEU A 751 12.91 -11.87 30.03
N TYR A 752 12.21 -11.36 31.06
CA TYR A 752 12.45 -10.02 31.61
C TYR A 752 13.15 -10.10 32.96
N SER A 753 14.12 -9.21 33.18
CA SER A 753 14.67 -8.99 34.50
C SER A 753 13.70 -8.22 35.42
N GLU A 754 14.07 -8.12 36.68
CA GLU A 754 13.60 -7.03 37.55
C GLU A 754 13.80 -5.67 36.85
N PRO A 755 12.86 -4.71 36.99
CA PRO A 755 12.92 -3.46 36.26
C PRO A 755 14.18 -2.65 36.61
N THR A 756 14.96 -2.27 35.60
CA THR A 756 16.11 -1.36 35.72
C THR A 756 15.68 0.10 35.72
N TYR A 757 14.44 0.39 35.30
CA TYR A 757 13.81 1.68 35.40
C TYR A 757 12.30 1.53 35.61
N GLU A 758 11.74 2.35 36.50
CA GLU A 758 10.29 2.48 36.69
C GLU A 758 9.92 3.96 36.56
N GLY A 759 9.05 4.26 35.58
CA GLY A 759 8.60 5.63 35.32
C GLY A 759 7.20 5.66 34.73
N GLY A 760 6.74 6.83 34.31
CA GLY A 760 5.48 6.97 33.58
C GLY A 760 5.67 7.23 32.09
N SER A 761 4.56 7.19 31.37
CA SER A 761 4.44 7.91 30.11
C SER A 761 3.95 9.33 30.43
N VAL A 762 4.50 10.32 29.75
CA VAL A 762 4.13 11.74 29.89
C VAL A 762 3.68 12.28 28.56
N VAL A 763 2.96 13.40 28.62
CA VAL A 763 2.64 14.18 27.45
C VAL A 763 3.47 15.46 27.44
N ALA A 764 4.17 15.69 26.33
CA ALA A 764 5.01 16.84 26.09
C ALA A 764 4.30 17.87 25.22
N VAL A 765 4.49 19.16 25.55
CA VAL A 765 3.90 20.32 24.86
C VAL A 765 4.94 21.45 24.78
N LEU A 766 4.74 22.41 23.88
CA LEU A 766 5.60 23.60 23.83
C LEU A 766 5.20 24.61 24.92
N LYS A 767 6.20 25.18 25.60
CA LYS A 767 6.05 26.38 26.44
C LYS A 767 5.72 27.55 25.53
N ARG A 768 4.45 27.82 25.26
CA ARG A 768 4.04 29.05 24.59
C ARG A 768 4.25 30.25 25.53
N SER A 769 5.47 30.78 25.50
CA SER A 769 5.77 32.16 25.86
C SER A 769 6.31 32.86 24.60
N ALA A 770 6.21 34.19 24.57
CA ALA A 770 6.35 35.05 23.39
C ALA A 770 7.42 34.64 22.36
N ALA A 771 7.09 34.85 21.08
CA ALA A 771 7.86 34.50 19.88
C ALA A 771 9.39 34.54 20.08
N PRO A 772 10.14 33.52 19.61
CA PRO A 772 11.59 33.57 19.66
C PRO A 772 12.08 34.78 18.85
N GLU A 773 13.04 35.53 19.41
CA GLU A 773 13.71 36.62 18.71
C GLU A 773 14.32 36.08 17.39
N ASP A 774 14.12 36.83 16.30
CA ASP A 774 14.67 36.55 14.97
C ASP A 774 16.21 36.50 15.01
N GLY A 775 16.76 35.38 15.43
CA GLY A 775 18.14 34.99 15.18
C GLY A 775 18.28 34.77 13.68
N GLY A 776 18.60 35.83 12.93
CA GLY A 776 18.68 35.79 11.47
C GLY A 776 19.44 34.56 10.96
N LEU A 777 19.10 34.10 9.76
CA LEU A 777 19.52 32.81 9.16
C LEU A 777 20.97 32.37 9.46
N TRP A 778 21.94 33.29 9.51
CA TRP A 778 23.33 32.98 9.83
C TRP A 778 23.60 32.60 11.30
N ALA A 779 22.84 33.15 12.25
CA ALA A 779 22.92 32.79 13.66
C ALA A 779 22.38 31.37 13.88
N SER A 780 21.22 31.06 13.29
CA SER A 780 20.64 29.71 13.28
C SER A 780 21.61 28.70 12.64
N VAL A 781 22.18 28.99 11.47
CA VAL A 781 23.15 28.11 10.81
C VAL A 781 24.41 27.91 11.66
N LYS A 782 24.90 28.95 12.34
CA LYS A 782 26.07 28.85 13.23
C LYS A 782 25.76 27.95 14.43
N GLU A 783 24.59 28.11 15.05
CA GLU A 783 24.15 27.29 16.17
C GLU A 783 23.98 25.82 15.75
N SER A 784 23.31 25.55 14.63
CA SER A 784 23.19 24.21 14.05
C SER A 784 24.55 23.58 13.74
N PHE A 785 25.50 24.37 13.21
CA PHE A 785 26.86 23.90 12.96
C PHE A 785 27.59 23.53 14.26
N GLU A 786 27.47 24.38 15.29
CA GLU A 786 28.07 24.14 16.60
C GLU A 786 27.47 22.90 17.26
N LYS A 787 26.13 22.76 17.26
CA LYS A 787 25.41 21.57 17.77
C LYS A 787 25.79 20.30 17.00
N THR A 788 25.87 20.36 15.67
CA THR A 788 26.10 19.17 14.84
C THR A 788 27.54 18.68 14.87
N PHE A 789 28.53 19.58 14.88
CA PHE A 789 29.94 19.21 14.74
C PHE A 789 30.80 19.45 15.99
N ILE A 790 30.59 20.56 16.70
CA ILE A 790 31.55 21.05 17.71
C ILE A 790 31.20 20.55 19.11
N ARG A 791 29.93 20.65 19.51
CA ARG A 791 29.46 20.20 20.82
C ARG A 791 29.70 18.69 20.96
N GLU A 792 30.19 18.26 22.13
CA GLU A 792 30.59 16.86 22.41
C GLU A 792 31.60 16.26 21.40
N ASP A 793 32.38 17.07 20.69
CA ASP A 793 33.29 16.59 19.64
C ASP A 793 32.60 15.69 18.57
N ARG A 794 31.32 15.94 18.27
CA ARG A 794 30.51 15.11 17.36
C ARG A 794 31.10 14.96 15.96
N TRP A 795 31.97 15.88 15.52
CA TRP A 795 32.76 15.72 14.29
C TRP A 795 33.56 14.40 14.24
N LYS A 796 33.97 13.85 15.39
CA LYS A 796 34.66 12.54 15.48
C LYS A 796 33.76 11.40 15.01
N LEU A 797 32.45 11.46 15.26
CA LEU A 797 31.48 10.47 14.77
C LEU A 797 31.41 10.47 13.25
N PHE A 798 31.35 11.65 12.62
CA PHE A 798 31.42 11.78 11.17
C PHE A 798 32.73 11.21 10.61
N VAL A 799 33.88 11.54 11.22
CA VAL A 799 35.18 11.03 10.76
C VAL A 799 35.26 9.50 10.89
N SER A 800 34.73 8.93 11.98
CA SER A 800 34.63 7.48 12.18
C SER A 800 33.76 6.82 11.10
N GLY A 801 32.57 7.37 10.86
CA GLY A 801 31.66 6.90 9.81
C GLY A 801 32.28 6.96 8.41
N VAL A 802 32.99 8.05 8.09
CA VAL A 802 33.77 8.16 6.85
C VAL A 802 34.84 7.06 6.76
N GLY A 803 35.54 6.79 7.86
CA GLY A 803 36.54 5.72 7.94
C GLY A 803 35.94 4.35 7.62
N THR A 804 34.82 4.00 8.24
CA THR A 804 34.10 2.74 7.99
C THR A 804 33.62 2.64 6.54
N THR A 805 32.99 3.70 6.01
CA THR A 805 32.55 3.77 4.61
C THR A 805 33.70 3.55 3.63
N LEU A 806 34.85 4.20 3.85
CA LEU A 806 36.02 4.05 3.01
C LEU A 806 36.65 2.65 3.12
N LEU A 807 36.70 2.07 4.32
CA LEU A 807 37.21 0.72 4.56
C LEU A 807 36.40 -0.32 3.77
N ILE A 808 35.08 -0.31 3.93
CA ILE A 808 34.16 -1.23 3.24
C ILE A 808 34.33 -1.05 1.73
N THR A 809 34.24 0.20 1.24
CA THR A 809 34.35 0.51 -0.17
C THR A 809 35.69 0.03 -0.77
N ALA A 810 36.81 0.36 -0.13
CA ALA A 810 38.13 0.06 -0.66
C ALA A 810 38.38 -1.46 -0.73
N LEU A 811 38.03 -2.19 0.33
CA LEU A 811 38.20 -3.65 0.36
C LEU A 811 37.28 -4.34 -0.65
N SER A 812 36.02 -3.91 -0.77
CA SER A 812 35.08 -4.47 -1.74
C SER A 812 35.49 -4.22 -3.18
N ILE A 813 36.06 -3.06 -3.50
CA ILE A 813 36.60 -2.79 -4.85
C ILE A 813 37.81 -3.68 -5.15
N ILE A 814 38.71 -3.86 -4.18
CA ILE A 814 39.92 -4.69 -4.36
C ILE A 814 39.53 -6.15 -4.54
N PHE A 815 38.77 -6.72 -3.61
CA PHE A 815 38.37 -8.11 -3.66
C PHE A 815 37.38 -8.38 -4.80
N GLY A 816 36.45 -7.46 -5.06
CA GLY A 816 35.50 -7.56 -6.17
C GLY A 816 36.22 -7.57 -7.51
N THR A 817 37.21 -6.68 -7.71
CA THR A 817 38.02 -6.68 -8.93
C THR A 817 38.80 -7.98 -9.11
N LEU A 818 39.44 -8.48 -8.05
CA LEU A 818 40.18 -9.75 -8.09
C LEU A 818 39.25 -10.93 -8.39
N LEU A 819 38.08 -10.98 -7.75
CA LEU A 819 37.07 -12.02 -7.94
C LEU A 819 36.52 -12.00 -9.37
N GLY A 820 36.00 -10.85 -9.82
CA GLY A 820 35.43 -10.71 -11.16
C GLY A 820 36.44 -10.96 -12.27
N PHE A 821 37.69 -10.49 -12.11
CA PHE A 821 38.77 -10.76 -13.05
C PHE A 821 39.18 -12.24 -13.06
N GLY A 822 39.27 -12.88 -11.90
CA GLY A 822 39.57 -14.31 -11.76
C GLY A 822 38.51 -15.20 -12.41
N VAL A 823 37.23 -14.94 -12.11
CA VAL A 823 36.08 -15.64 -12.71
C VAL A 823 36.04 -15.42 -14.23
N PHE A 824 36.36 -14.22 -14.71
CA PHE A 824 36.45 -13.93 -16.14
C PHE A 824 37.54 -14.78 -16.83
N LEU A 825 38.73 -14.88 -16.24
CA LEU A 825 39.81 -15.71 -16.79
C LEU A 825 39.45 -17.20 -16.87
N LEU A 826 38.68 -17.72 -15.91
CA LEU A 826 38.18 -19.09 -15.92
C LEU A 826 37.17 -19.33 -17.04
N CYS A 827 36.28 -18.37 -17.28
CA CYS A 827 35.21 -18.47 -18.28
C CYS A 827 35.71 -18.26 -19.72
N ARG A 828 36.78 -17.48 -19.91
CA ARG A 828 37.28 -17.06 -21.24
C ARG A 828 37.60 -18.23 -22.19
N ARG A 829 37.98 -19.39 -21.67
CA ARG A 829 38.33 -20.58 -22.47
C ARG A 829 37.13 -21.37 -22.99
N GLY A 830 35.91 -20.91 -22.73
CA GLY A 830 34.70 -21.55 -23.27
C GLY A 830 34.30 -22.85 -22.56
N ASN A 831 34.74 -23.08 -21.31
CA ASN A 831 34.24 -24.21 -20.51
C ASN A 831 32.73 -24.02 -20.28
N PRO A 832 31.86 -24.92 -20.78
CA PRO A 832 30.42 -24.73 -20.74
C PRO A 832 29.89 -24.77 -19.30
N VAL A 833 30.46 -25.62 -18.43
CA VAL A 833 30.04 -25.75 -17.03
C VAL A 833 30.41 -24.48 -16.25
N ALA A 834 31.66 -24.01 -16.36
CA ALA A 834 32.08 -22.79 -15.69
C ALA A 834 31.27 -21.56 -16.15
N ASN A 835 30.96 -21.49 -17.45
CA ASN A 835 30.14 -20.42 -18.01
C ASN A 835 28.66 -20.50 -17.59
N ALA A 836 28.12 -21.69 -17.36
CA ALA A 836 26.75 -21.87 -16.89
C ALA A 836 26.62 -21.48 -15.41
N VAL A 837 27.50 -22.01 -14.55
CA VAL A 837 27.53 -21.69 -13.11
C VAL A 837 27.74 -20.19 -12.90
N THR A 838 28.71 -19.60 -13.59
CA THR A 838 28.98 -18.16 -13.49
C THR A 838 27.78 -17.32 -13.93
N ARG A 839 27.08 -17.72 -15.00
CA ARG A 839 25.85 -17.03 -15.43
C ARG A 839 24.76 -17.07 -14.37
N PHE A 840 24.56 -18.24 -13.75
CA PHE A 840 23.59 -18.39 -12.67
C PHE A 840 23.96 -17.53 -11.45
N CYS A 841 25.21 -17.58 -11.00
CA CYS A 841 25.66 -16.76 -9.86
C CYS A 841 25.53 -15.26 -10.12
N ILE A 842 25.87 -14.79 -11.33
CA ILE A 842 25.73 -13.38 -11.69
C ILE A 842 24.26 -12.98 -11.77
N TRP A 843 23.42 -13.80 -12.39
CA TRP A 843 21.98 -13.57 -12.46
C TRP A 843 21.36 -13.48 -11.05
N LEU A 844 21.77 -14.36 -10.14
CA LEU A 844 21.31 -14.36 -8.76
C LEU A 844 21.77 -13.08 -8.01
N VAL A 845 23.06 -12.76 -8.04
CA VAL A 845 23.62 -11.63 -7.29
C VAL A 845 23.12 -10.28 -7.83
N GLN A 846 22.97 -10.13 -9.15
CA GLN A 846 22.47 -8.90 -9.76
C GLN A 846 20.94 -8.80 -9.76
N GLY A 847 20.23 -9.92 -9.62
CA GLY A 847 18.77 -9.96 -9.58
C GLY A 847 18.18 -9.59 -8.22
N MET A 848 18.95 -9.71 -7.13
CA MET A 848 18.49 -9.37 -5.78
C MET A 848 18.74 -7.89 -5.43
N PRO A 849 17.79 -7.21 -4.76
CA PRO A 849 18.07 -5.92 -4.14
C PRO A 849 19.25 -6.02 -3.17
N MET A 850 20.15 -5.03 -3.21
CA MET A 850 21.38 -5.08 -2.44
C MET A 850 21.15 -5.10 -0.92
N VAL A 851 20.11 -4.40 -0.44
CA VAL A 851 19.69 -4.43 0.97
C VAL A 851 19.30 -5.86 1.38
N VAL A 852 18.49 -6.52 0.56
CA VAL A 852 18.04 -7.90 0.80
C VAL A 852 19.22 -8.86 0.81
N LEU A 853 20.16 -8.72 -0.13
CA LEU A 853 21.39 -9.54 -0.15
C LEU A 853 22.21 -9.36 1.14
N LEU A 854 22.37 -8.13 1.63
CA LEU A 854 23.04 -7.85 2.90
C LEU A 854 22.32 -8.51 4.08
N MET A 855 20.99 -8.37 4.14
CA MET A 855 20.17 -8.97 5.20
C MET A 855 20.24 -10.50 5.18
N ILE A 856 20.11 -11.14 4.02
CA ILE A 856 20.23 -12.60 3.88
C ILE A 856 21.62 -13.06 4.32
N LEU A 857 22.68 -12.36 3.90
CA LEU A 857 24.04 -12.72 4.30
C LEU A 857 24.22 -12.59 5.81
N TYR A 858 23.72 -11.51 6.44
CA TYR A 858 23.94 -11.24 7.86
C TYR A 858 23.03 -12.03 8.81
N TYR A 859 21.74 -12.16 8.49
CA TYR A 859 20.76 -12.80 9.35
C TYR A 859 20.61 -14.31 9.08
N ILE A 860 20.75 -14.76 7.82
CA ILE A 860 20.52 -16.15 7.44
C ILE A 860 21.84 -16.91 7.29
N ILE A 861 22.69 -16.52 6.33
CA ILE A 861 23.89 -17.29 5.96
C ILE A 861 24.94 -17.26 7.07
N PHE A 862 25.26 -16.07 7.57
CA PHE A 862 26.17 -15.87 8.70
C PHE A 862 25.44 -15.75 10.03
N GLY A 863 24.15 -16.11 10.11
CA GLY A 863 23.32 -15.95 11.31
C GLY A 863 23.89 -16.61 12.56
N LYS A 864 24.57 -17.76 12.42
CA LYS A 864 25.20 -18.52 13.51
C LYS A 864 26.70 -18.29 13.66
N ALA A 865 27.31 -17.46 12.80
CA ALA A 865 28.74 -17.21 12.79
C ALA A 865 29.06 -15.85 13.43
N SER A 866 30.12 -15.77 14.25
CA SER A 866 30.58 -14.53 14.89
C SER A 866 31.36 -13.63 13.91
N VAL A 867 30.73 -13.28 12.78
CA VAL A 867 31.32 -12.41 11.76
C VAL A 867 30.79 -10.99 11.96
N SER A 868 31.69 -10.00 12.00
CA SER A 868 31.30 -8.60 12.14
C SER A 868 30.44 -8.13 10.96
N GLY A 869 29.46 -7.26 11.21
CA GLY A 869 28.61 -6.70 10.15
C GLY A 869 29.41 -6.00 9.04
N ALA A 870 30.54 -5.38 9.38
CA ALA A 870 31.45 -4.77 8.41
C ALA A 870 32.09 -5.81 7.48
N ALA A 871 32.50 -6.97 8.00
CA ALA A 871 33.02 -8.06 7.18
C ALA A 871 31.95 -8.68 6.28
N VAL A 872 30.73 -8.86 6.79
CA VAL A 872 29.59 -9.32 5.97
C VAL A 872 29.27 -8.31 4.86
N SER A 873 29.29 -7.02 5.17
CA SER A 873 29.14 -5.94 4.19
C SER A 873 30.21 -6.02 3.11
N ILE A 874 31.49 -6.17 3.50
CA ILE A 874 32.60 -6.31 2.54
C ILE A 874 32.37 -7.49 1.60
N ILE A 875 31.92 -8.64 2.11
CA ILE A 875 31.61 -9.84 1.30
C ILE A 875 30.47 -9.55 0.33
N ALA A 876 29.35 -8.98 0.80
CA ALA A 876 28.20 -8.67 -0.03
C ALA A 876 28.57 -7.73 -1.18
N PHE A 877 29.21 -6.60 -0.87
CA PHE A 877 29.68 -5.66 -1.89
C PHE A 877 30.77 -6.25 -2.79
N THR A 878 31.61 -7.17 -2.29
CA THR A 878 32.61 -7.89 -3.10
C THR A 878 31.93 -8.76 -4.16
N LEU A 879 30.85 -9.46 -3.80
CA LEU A 879 30.10 -10.29 -4.74
C LEU A 879 29.42 -9.44 -5.81
N VAL A 880 28.76 -8.36 -5.42
CA VAL A 880 28.09 -7.43 -6.35
C VAL A 880 29.11 -6.78 -7.28
N PHE A 881 30.17 -6.19 -6.71
CA PHE A 881 31.22 -5.55 -7.50
C PHE A 881 31.94 -6.54 -8.42
N GLY A 882 32.15 -7.78 -7.97
CA GLY A 882 32.75 -8.85 -8.76
C GLY A 882 31.88 -9.27 -9.95
N ALA A 883 30.56 -9.38 -9.75
CA ALA A 883 29.62 -9.65 -10.83
C ALA A 883 29.62 -8.52 -11.87
N SER A 884 29.59 -7.26 -11.43
CA SER A 884 29.72 -6.09 -12.30
C SER A 884 31.06 -6.08 -13.05
N MET A 885 32.18 -6.38 -12.37
CA MET A 885 33.51 -6.46 -12.98
C MET A 885 33.59 -7.54 -14.06
N PHE A 886 32.99 -8.70 -13.84
CA PHE A 886 32.91 -9.75 -14.87
C PHE A 886 32.16 -9.26 -16.12
N GLY A 887 31.00 -8.62 -15.93
CA GLY A 887 30.22 -8.05 -17.03
C GLY A 887 30.99 -7.00 -17.83
N MET A 888 31.67 -6.11 -17.12
CA MET A 888 32.54 -5.08 -17.69
C MET A 888 33.70 -5.66 -18.50
N LEU A 889 34.42 -6.65 -17.96
CA LEU A 889 35.51 -7.32 -18.67
C LEU A 889 35.03 -8.05 -19.92
N ARG A 890 33.89 -8.73 -19.83
CA ARG A 890 33.29 -9.42 -20.97
C ARG A 890 32.92 -8.44 -22.09
N SER A 891 32.30 -7.32 -21.74
CA SER A 891 31.97 -6.27 -22.71
C SER A 891 33.23 -5.65 -23.31
N GLY A 892 34.21 -5.26 -22.49
CA GLY A 892 35.43 -4.60 -22.97
C GLY A 892 36.35 -5.50 -23.79
N VAL A 893 36.48 -6.79 -23.43
CA VAL A 893 37.25 -7.76 -24.23
C VAL A 893 36.50 -8.09 -25.53
N GLY A 894 35.17 -8.14 -25.51
CA GLY A 894 34.36 -8.33 -26.71
C GLY A 894 34.45 -7.18 -27.72
N ALA A 895 34.88 -5.99 -27.29
CA ALA A 895 35.13 -4.85 -28.17
C ALA A 895 36.45 -4.93 -28.95
N VAL A 896 37.38 -5.82 -28.54
CA VAL A 896 38.66 -6.02 -29.23
C VAL A 896 38.50 -7.04 -30.35
N ASP A 897 38.97 -6.69 -31.56
CA ASP A 897 38.90 -7.56 -32.73
C ASP A 897 39.59 -8.91 -32.50
N ARG A 898 38.94 -10.01 -32.93
CA ARG A 898 39.45 -11.37 -32.74
C ARG A 898 40.79 -11.60 -33.45
N GLY A 899 41.01 -10.94 -34.59
CA GLY A 899 42.25 -11.00 -35.36
C GLY A 899 43.48 -10.55 -34.56
N GLN A 900 43.32 -9.69 -33.55
CA GLN A 900 44.42 -9.33 -32.64
C GLN A 900 44.92 -10.52 -31.81
N THR A 901 44.01 -11.40 -31.40
CA THR A 901 44.35 -12.61 -30.65
C THR A 901 44.99 -13.65 -31.57
N GLU A 902 44.44 -13.83 -32.77
CA GLU A 902 44.95 -14.76 -33.79
C GLU A 902 46.35 -14.35 -34.28
N ALA A 903 46.57 -13.06 -34.55
CA ALA A 903 47.88 -12.53 -34.96
C ALA A 903 48.93 -12.70 -33.86
N ALA A 904 48.59 -12.44 -32.60
CA ALA A 904 49.51 -12.65 -31.47
C ALA A 904 49.90 -14.13 -31.34
N GLN A 905 48.94 -15.05 -31.49
CA GLN A 905 49.20 -16.49 -31.44
C GLN A 905 50.07 -16.95 -32.62
N ALA A 906 49.85 -16.41 -33.83
CA ALA A 906 50.68 -16.67 -35.01
C ALA A 906 52.15 -16.21 -34.81
N LEU A 907 52.37 -15.15 -34.04
CA LEU A 907 53.71 -14.68 -33.64
C LEU A 907 54.33 -15.49 -32.47
N GLY A 908 53.73 -16.62 -32.09
CA GLY A 908 54.24 -17.51 -31.05
C GLY A 908 53.88 -17.10 -29.61
N TYR A 909 52.96 -16.15 -29.42
CA TYR A 909 52.44 -15.86 -28.08
C TYR A 909 51.47 -16.94 -27.60
N SER A 910 51.73 -17.50 -26.42
CA SER A 910 50.74 -18.31 -25.71
C SER A 910 49.48 -17.49 -25.41
N ASP A 911 48.30 -18.11 -25.35
CA ASP A 911 47.01 -17.48 -25.02
C ASP A 911 47.06 -16.52 -23.80
N ARG A 912 47.74 -16.92 -22.72
CA ARG A 912 47.93 -16.05 -21.54
C ARG A 912 48.72 -14.79 -21.88
N ARG A 913 49.82 -14.92 -22.64
CA ARG A 913 50.63 -13.76 -23.05
C ARG A 913 49.89 -12.90 -24.07
N ALA A 914 49.14 -13.49 -25.00
CA ALA A 914 48.30 -12.76 -25.95
C ALA A 914 47.25 -11.92 -25.20
N PHE A 915 46.57 -12.49 -24.21
CA PHE A 915 45.59 -11.76 -23.40
C PHE A 915 46.23 -10.59 -22.64
N PHE A 916 47.25 -10.84 -21.81
CA PHE A 916 47.82 -9.80 -20.95
C PHE A 916 48.62 -8.73 -21.68
N ARG A 917 49.25 -9.05 -22.83
CA ARG A 917 50.07 -8.08 -23.59
C ARG A 917 49.34 -7.39 -24.72
N VAL A 918 48.30 -8.00 -25.30
CA VAL A 918 47.62 -7.48 -26.50
C VAL A 918 46.18 -7.13 -26.21
N VAL A 919 45.38 -8.07 -25.72
CA VAL A 919 43.91 -7.90 -25.60
C VAL A 919 43.53 -7.00 -24.41
N LEU A 920 44.03 -7.29 -23.21
CA LEU A 920 43.66 -6.57 -21.99
C LEU A 920 43.98 -5.07 -22.04
N PRO A 921 45.17 -4.63 -22.52
CA PRO A 921 45.45 -3.20 -22.67
C PRO A 921 44.51 -2.47 -23.64
N GLN A 922 44.02 -3.16 -24.68
CA GLN A 922 43.06 -2.63 -25.65
C GLN A 922 41.62 -2.65 -25.11
N ALA A 923 41.26 -3.66 -24.32
CA ALA A 923 39.96 -3.79 -23.68
C ALA A 923 39.76 -2.75 -22.55
N LEU A 924 40.83 -2.40 -21.82
CA LEU A 924 40.77 -1.56 -20.63
C LEU A 924 40.05 -0.22 -20.88
N PRO A 925 40.36 0.58 -21.92
CA PRO A 925 39.64 1.83 -22.20
C PRO A 925 38.13 1.67 -22.45
N HIS A 926 37.67 0.49 -22.91
CA HIS A 926 36.26 0.26 -23.21
C HIS A 926 35.41 0.08 -21.95
N PHE A 927 35.95 -0.53 -20.89
CA PHE A 927 35.19 -0.79 -19.66
C PHE A 927 35.55 0.14 -18.49
N LEU A 928 36.61 0.94 -18.62
CA LEU A 928 37.07 1.86 -17.56
C LEU A 928 36.04 2.91 -17.12
N PRO A 929 35.23 3.51 -18.01
CA PRO A 929 34.19 4.46 -17.60
C PRO A 929 33.12 3.79 -16.73
N ALA A 930 32.69 2.57 -17.11
CA ALA A 930 31.73 1.79 -16.32
C ALA A 930 32.32 1.43 -14.95
N TYR A 931 33.61 1.08 -14.89
CA TYR A 931 34.30 0.78 -13.64
C TYR A 931 34.32 1.98 -12.68
N MET A 932 34.49 3.21 -13.19
CA MET A 932 34.38 4.43 -12.37
C MET A 932 32.95 4.67 -11.86
N GLY A 933 31.95 4.40 -12.70
CA GLY A 933 30.54 4.47 -12.30
C GLY A 933 30.24 3.50 -11.16
N GLU A 934 30.72 2.27 -11.26
CA GLU A 934 30.52 1.23 -10.26
C GLU A 934 31.15 1.60 -8.90
N ILE A 935 32.37 2.14 -8.89
CA ILE A 935 33.01 2.64 -7.65
C ILE A 935 32.14 3.69 -6.97
N THR A 936 31.58 4.62 -7.76
CA THR A 936 30.73 5.69 -7.24
C THR A 936 29.41 5.13 -6.70
N ALA A 937 28.85 4.11 -7.36
CA ALA A 937 27.66 3.41 -6.89
C ALA A 937 27.91 2.67 -5.57
N THR A 938 29.05 1.97 -5.43
CA THR A 938 29.41 1.26 -4.19
C THR A 938 29.54 2.20 -3.00
N VAL A 939 30.17 3.36 -3.16
CA VAL A 939 30.27 4.37 -2.08
C VAL A 939 28.89 4.79 -1.58
N LYS A 940 27.98 5.12 -2.50
CA LYS A 940 26.61 5.53 -2.15
C LYS A 940 25.82 4.39 -1.51
N ALA A 941 26.01 3.17 -2.02
CA ALA A 941 25.34 2.00 -1.52
C ALA A 941 25.78 1.63 -0.09
N THR A 942 26.94 2.10 0.40
CA THR A 942 27.30 1.90 1.81
C THR A 942 26.29 2.52 2.78
N ALA A 943 25.47 3.49 2.38
CA ALA A 943 24.42 4.07 3.23
C ALA A 943 23.41 3.03 3.76
N ILE A 944 23.30 1.87 3.10
CA ILE A 944 22.36 0.80 3.51
C ILE A 944 22.97 -0.21 4.49
N VAL A 945 24.25 -0.08 4.88
CA VAL A 945 24.86 -1.05 5.81
C VAL A 945 24.35 -0.91 7.24
N GLY A 946 23.66 0.19 7.57
CA GLY A 946 22.98 0.38 8.85
C GLY A 946 22.05 -0.78 9.22
N TYR A 947 21.36 -1.37 8.22
CA TYR A 947 20.45 -2.51 8.39
C TYR A 947 21.13 -3.79 8.93
N VAL A 948 22.46 -3.88 8.85
CA VAL A 948 23.25 -5.01 9.35
C VAL A 948 24.20 -4.59 10.47
N ALA A 949 23.75 -3.64 11.30
CA ALA A 949 24.44 -3.17 12.50
C ALA A 949 25.83 -2.57 12.24
N VAL A 950 26.03 -1.97 11.06
CA VAL A 950 27.26 -1.27 10.71
C VAL A 950 27.07 0.23 10.83
N GLN A 951 27.96 0.86 11.58
CA GLN A 951 27.97 2.29 11.81
C GLN A 951 28.76 3.02 10.71
N ASP A 952 28.12 3.23 9.57
CA ASP A 952 28.67 4.04 8.47
C ASP A 952 28.36 5.54 8.66
N LEU A 953 28.73 6.34 7.66
CA LEU A 953 28.46 7.77 7.68
C LEU A 953 26.97 8.12 7.83
N THR A 954 26.06 7.38 7.19
CA THR A 954 24.62 7.61 7.33
C THR A 954 24.16 7.32 8.75
N LYS A 955 24.55 6.18 9.32
CA LYS A 955 24.18 5.83 10.69
C LYS A 955 24.79 6.80 11.72
N MET A 956 25.99 7.30 11.49
CA MET A 956 26.60 8.35 12.33
C MET A 956 25.81 9.67 12.27
N SER A 957 25.28 10.03 11.09
CA SER A 957 24.37 11.16 10.94
C SER A 957 23.08 10.98 11.73
N ASP A 958 22.51 9.78 11.73
CA ASP A 958 21.29 9.47 12.49
C ASP A 958 21.53 9.57 14.00
N ILE A 959 22.68 9.09 14.49
CA ILE A 959 23.08 9.22 15.90
C ILE A 959 23.23 10.70 16.30
N VAL A 960 23.81 11.53 15.43
CA VAL A 960 23.92 12.98 15.70
C VAL A 960 22.54 13.64 15.68
N ARG A 961 21.67 13.25 14.75
CA ARG A 961 20.28 13.73 14.67
C ARG A 961 19.50 13.39 15.94
N SER A 962 19.61 12.16 16.45
CA SER A 962 18.89 11.74 17.67
C SER A 962 19.31 12.49 18.93
N ARG A 963 20.51 13.07 18.96
CA ARG A 963 21.01 13.87 20.10
C ARG A 963 20.71 15.35 20.00
N THR A 964 20.84 15.88 18.80
CA THR A 964 20.63 17.31 18.56
C THR A 964 19.15 17.64 18.46
N TYR A 965 18.30 16.64 18.23
CA TYR A 965 16.90 16.79 17.86
C TYR A 965 16.73 17.74 16.65
N GLU A 966 17.73 17.77 15.78
CA GLU A 966 17.78 18.61 14.59
C GLU A 966 17.81 17.73 13.33
N ALA A 967 16.73 17.75 12.54
CA ALA A 967 16.62 16.89 11.36
C ALA A 967 17.39 17.40 10.14
N PHE A 968 17.29 18.71 9.86
CA PHE A 968 17.69 19.26 8.57
C PHE A 968 19.20 19.37 8.39
N PHE A 969 19.90 19.98 9.35
CA PHE A 969 21.32 20.32 9.17
C PHE A 969 22.24 19.08 9.10
N PRO A 970 22.11 18.05 9.98
CA PRO A 970 22.92 16.84 9.87
C PRO A 970 22.74 16.08 8.55
N LEU A 971 21.53 16.02 8.00
CA LEU A 971 21.26 15.37 6.71
C LEU A 971 21.94 16.11 5.54
N ILE A 972 21.87 17.44 5.52
CA ILE A 972 22.56 18.26 4.52
C ILE A 972 24.08 18.07 4.63
N ALA A 973 24.62 18.09 5.84
CA ALA A 973 26.03 17.82 6.10
C ALA A 973 26.45 16.45 5.55
N THR A 974 25.69 15.40 5.85
CA THR A 974 25.94 14.04 5.37
C THR A 974 25.90 13.94 3.85
N ALA A 975 24.91 14.55 3.20
CA ALA A 975 24.83 14.61 1.74
C ALA A 975 26.07 15.29 1.11
N VAL A 976 26.53 16.40 1.70
CA VAL A 976 27.74 17.11 1.26
C VAL A 976 28.98 16.24 1.45
N ILE A 977 29.11 15.54 2.58
CA ILE A 977 30.25 14.65 2.85
C ILE A 977 30.28 13.49 1.85
N TYR A 978 29.15 12.81 1.60
CA TYR A 978 29.07 11.76 0.56
C TYR A 978 29.42 12.29 -0.83
N PHE A 979 28.95 13.49 -1.17
CA PHE A 979 29.26 14.13 -2.45
C PHE A 979 30.76 14.40 -2.60
N ILE A 980 31.41 14.93 -1.56
CA ILE A 980 32.86 15.19 -1.54
C ILE A 980 33.65 13.87 -1.62
N LEU A 981 33.24 12.84 -0.87
CA LEU A 981 33.88 11.52 -0.90
C LEU A 981 33.81 10.87 -2.28
N ALA A 982 32.62 10.86 -2.89
CA ALA A 982 32.42 10.35 -4.24
C ALA A 982 33.28 11.13 -5.24
N ALA A 983 33.26 12.46 -5.20
CA ALA A 983 34.06 13.30 -6.09
C ALA A 983 35.58 13.06 -5.94
N LEU A 984 36.07 12.90 -4.71
CA LEU A 984 37.48 12.64 -4.42
C LEU A 984 37.91 11.27 -4.95
N LEU A 985 37.11 10.22 -4.71
CA LEU A 985 37.40 8.88 -5.23
C LEU A 985 37.37 8.84 -6.76
N THR A 986 36.37 9.46 -7.40
CA THR A 986 36.33 9.57 -8.87
C THR A 986 37.56 10.33 -9.39
N ALA A 987 38.00 11.40 -8.71
CA ALA A 987 39.19 12.16 -9.11
C ALA A 987 40.49 11.33 -8.99
N VAL A 988 40.64 10.54 -7.92
CA VAL A 988 41.77 9.63 -7.72
C VAL A 988 41.82 8.59 -8.84
N VAL A 989 40.71 7.91 -9.12
CA VAL A 989 40.63 6.90 -10.18
C VAL A 989 40.91 7.54 -11.54
N ARG A 990 40.33 8.72 -11.83
CA ARG A 990 40.58 9.45 -13.08
C ARG A 990 42.06 9.82 -13.27
N ARG A 991 42.79 10.14 -12.21
CA ARG A 991 44.25 10.38 -12.29
C ARG A 991 45.03 9.09 -12.56
N ILE A 992 44.65 7.98 -11.94
CA ILE A 992 45.28 6.67 -12.18
C ILE A 992 45.08 6.26 -13.64
N THR A 993 43.87 6.40 -14.15
CA THR A 993 43.52 6.01 -15.52
C THR A 993 44.12 6.92 -16.59
N ALA A 994 44.24 8.22 -16.31
CA ALA A 994 44.96 9.13 -17.21
C ALA A 994 46.44 8.78 -17.39
N ARG A 995 47.07 8.09 -16.42
CA ARG A 995 48.45 7.56 -16.55
C ARG A 995 48.52 6.24 -17.35
N LEU A 996 47.40 5.53 -17.46
CA LEU A 996 47.27 4.28 -18.23
C LEU A 996 46.89 4.52 -19.69
N ASP A 997 46.32 5.67 -20.03
CA ASP A 997 46.00 6.06 -21.40
C ASP A 997 47.27 6.24 -22.26
N TRP A 998 47.51 5.27 -23.14
CA TRP A 998 48.69 5.24 -24.01
C TRP A 998 48.73 6.40 -25.00
N ARG A 999 47.57 6.99 -25.36
CA ARG A 999 47.50 8.18 -26.23
C ARG A 999 48.05 9.44 -25.56
N ARG A 1000 48.19 9.44 -24.23
CA ARG A 1000 48.72 10.56 -23.43
C ARG A 1000 50.14 10.33 -22.93
N ARG A 1001 50.73 9.16 -23.17
CA ARG A 1001 52.15 8.93 -22.91
C ARG A 1001 52.94 9.72 -23.95
N GLY A 1002 53.61 10.79 -23.52
CA GLY A 1002 54.51 11.57 -24.38
C GLY A 1002 55.49 10.64 -25.11
N GLY A 1003 55.80 10.97 -26.37
CA GLY A 1003 56.44 10.12 -27.38
C GLY A 1003 57.83 9.53 -27.07
N SER A 1004 58.30 9.54 -25.83
CA SER A 1004 59.58 8.96 -25.40
C SER A 1004 59.57 7.43 -25.27
N GLY A 1005 58.45 6.77 -25.59
CA GLY A 1005 58.30 5.31 -25.58
C GLY A 1005 57.97 4.68 -26.93
N LEU A 1006 58.09 5.43 -28.03
CA LEU A 1006 57.95 4.86 -29.38
C LEU A 1006 59.17 3.99 -29.68
N LEU A 1007 58.93 2.74 -30.09
CA LEU A 1007 59.96 1.88 -30.65
C LEU A 1007 60.62 2.62 -31.83
N LYS A 1008 61.95 2.58 -31.89
CA LYS A 1008 62.74 3.23 -32.93
C LYS A 1008 62.26 2.76 -34.31
N GLY A 1009 61.59 3.65 -35.07
CA GLY A 1009 61.07 3.36 -36.41
C GLY A 1009 59.55 3.38 -36.59
N VAL A 1010 58.75 3.72 -35.57
CA VAL A 1010 57.28 3.87 -35.73
C VAL A 1010 56.92 5.34 -35.92
N GLU A 1011 56.49 5.71 -37.13
CA GLU A 1011 55.92 7.03 -37.45
C GLU A 1011 54.41 7.04 -37.19
N THR A 1012 53.91 8.07 -36.54
CA THR A 1012 52.50 8.20 -36.09
C THR A 1012 51.61 8.90 -37.12
N HIS A 1013 51.84 8.67 -38.41
CA HIS A 1013 51.13 9.36 -39.50
C HIS A 1013 50.15 8.47 -40.28
N ASP A 1014 49.61 7.43 -39.63
CA ASP A 1014 48.44 6.69 -40.13
C ASP A 1014 47.34 6.64 -39.06
#